data_AF-A0A7K3M292-F1
#
_entry.id   AF-A0A7K3M292-F1
#
_cell.length_a   1.000
_cell.length_b   1.000
_cell.length_c   1.000
_cell.angle_alpha   90.00
_cell.angle_beta   90.00
_cell.angle_gamma   90.00
#
_symmetry.space_group_name_H-M   'P 1'
#
loop_
_entity.id
_entity.type
_entity.pdbx_description
1 polymer ?
#
loop_
_entity_poly.entity_id
_entity_poly.type
_entity_poly.pdbx_seq_one_letter_code
_entity_poly.pdbx_strand_id
1 'polypeptide(L)'
;MDQSGRALTVDRVHAIAYRTPNGGNGQAKQSRGNYLVKLEATAGEGVRFIGLGEAQPRGGDTGDRGSASWDFLLEAVKTLEGRRFVLTGRDAAVAAVQEVMAELRAAALEATPARPRPTSLKKAVKGWARQLAGRAGRIDDAIPFRGTLIGIETALLDIVARGLDLSVAELLGLRAGKVSGLVALTGGSGVEKNLALLTEAAASQSGDGDEPLWIDLRGSLSPPDAADLIEQVVRAISAEQLPRQVILEQPVRPRNRQQLPDLQRKAAAAAAASPRAGVDVRVVAGSSVWSRQGLDRLIARGGSGALNIRPAAAGGLLASIELAEVALAANPDIQIYLSHSEGIGEVAAAALRNLAVALPRLDYIQIDDEPEEVTAPQGPGLGALMPYETIVDRITDYVTVPTPVELTGAAGETPNVYDEVPYLQPLGPNGTKGHLLEREALALGLSTTRFSKGAFVASDGIHDQLVFKWSRSPLSSAVSLALCTHKEATRMRLNRAGVPVPKGRTFANRDYDSARVYAERIGYPVVVKPAMGVRGIGVVANIQDENELDLAFQQLEDSKLGNQDFIVEQHVTGRDYRIVVVGDEVIAAILREPASVVGDGKNSVAELLIRKNLARRLNPHLWGRPIKYDDAARYQLERAGLTLESVPEPGQQVLLSNTCSLSQGGDSIDVLDEMHPSIKEACVKAVRAIPGLAFCGVDFLLEDHTKPIDEQQAGICELNAHAAIGNCEYPLYGSPRQVARTFMQECVRQFNLDAHEQRAEQLALKLTIRGRVTGVGYRVWMQRRAETFGVTGWVRNVNDRTVEAVLVGATPAASALAAAAVLGPKNALPTSVSTVHVQPPDVNSFEIVDRTPQELVHVG
;
A
#
# COMPACT_ATOMS: atom_id res chain seq x y z
N MET A 1 -25.95 19.18 -32.17
CA MET A 1 -26.35 20.38 -31.42
C MET A 1 -25.09 21.20 -31.22
N ASP A 2 -25.14 22.49 -31.52
CA ASP A 2 -24.02 23.41 -31.28
C ASP A 2 -23.78 23.50 -29.76
N GLN A 3 -22.66 22.92 -29.29
CA GLN A 3 -22.28 22.88 -27.86
C GLN A 3 -21.45 24.11 -27.45
N SER A 4 -21.30 25.12 -28.33
CA SER A 4 -20.53 26.33 -28.03
C SER A 4 -21.17 27.14 -26.89
N GLY A 5 -20.40 27.40 -25.82
CA GLY A 5 -20.84 28.22 -24.67
C GLY A 5 -21.11 27.45 -23.38
N ARG A 6 -20.84 26.14 -23.33
CA ARG A 6 -20.97 25.34 -22.11
C ARG A 6 -19.88 25.69 -21.11
N ALA A 7 -20.26 26.05 -19.89
CA ALA A 7 -19.30 26.22 -18.80
C ALA A 7 -19.26 24.96 -17.93
N LEU A 8 -18.07 24.41 -17.72
CA LEU A 8 -17.80 23.36 -16.74
C LEU A 8 -17.30 23.99 -15.44
N THR A 9 -17.79 23.53 -14.29
CA THR A 9 -17.23 23.88 -12.99
C THR A 9 -16.75 22.61 -12.30
N VAL A 10 -15.49 22.59 -11.85
CA VAL A 10 -14.93 21.45 -11.11
C VAL A 10 -15.52 21.46 -9.69
N ASP A 11 -16.34 20.46 -9.38
CA ASP A 11 -17.01 20.34 -8.09
C ASP A 11 -16.16 19.58 -7.07
N ARG A 12 -15.42 18.58 -7.55
CA ARG A 12 -14.64 17.68 -6.69
C ARG A 12 -13.38 17.18 -7.38
N VAL A 13 -12.31 17.07 -6.60
CA VAL A 13 -11.01 16.58 -7.06
C VAL A 13 -10.54 15.47 -6.13
N HIS A 14 -10.10 14.36 -6.70
CA HIS A 14 -9.51 13.26 -5.95
C HIS A 14 -8.04 13.10 -6.36
N ALA A 15 -7.17 13.02 -5.37
CA ALA A 15 -5.78 12.62 -5.50
C ALA A 15 -5.61 11.25 -4.86
N ILE A 16 -5.09 10.27 -5.61
CA ILE A 16 -4.97 8.88 -5.17
C ILE A 16 -3.54 8.39 -5.38
N ALA A 17 -2.78 8.15 -4.31
CA ALA A 17 -1.48 7.53 -4.43
C ALA A 17 -1.58 6.01 -4.42
N TYR A 18 -0.92 5.33 -5.36
CA TYR A 18 -0.91 3.88 -5.42
C TYR A 18 0.43 3.31 -5.91
N ARG A 19 0.70 2.05 -5.58
CA ARG A 19 1.92 1.33 -6.01
C ARG A 19 1.67 0.64 -7.35
N THR A 20 2.63 0.71 -8.26
CA THR A 20 2.57 0.03 -9.57
C THR A 20 2.95 -1.46 -9.44
N PRO A 21 2.35 -2.36 -10.24
CA PRO A 21 2.61 -3.82 -10.21
C PRO A 21 4.07 -4.21 -10.49
N ASN A 22 4.79 -3.44 -11.30
CA ASN A 22 6.16 -3.75 -11.71
C ASN A 22 7.20 -3.43 -10.63
N GLY A 23 7.19 -4.24 -9.56
CA GLY A 23 8.34 -4.52 -8.72
C GLY A 23 8.83 -5.93 -9.02
N GLY A 24 9.63 -6.10 -10.07
CA GLY A 24 10.07 -7.42 -10.56
C GLY A 24 10.69 -8.33 -9.50
N ASN A 25 10.52 -9.64 -9.70
CA ASN A 25 11.16 -10.71 -8.95
C ASN A 25 12.69 -10.67 -9.13
N GLY A 26 13.37 -9.95 -8.23
CA GLY A 26 14.83 -9.95 -8.20
C GLY A 26 15.40 -8.59 -7.79
N GLN A 27 15.73 -8.48 -6.50
CA GLN A 27 16.25 -7.29 -5.81
C GLN A 27 15.18 -6.27 -5.42
N ALA A 28 15.17 -5.92 -4.13
CA ALA A 28 14.35 -4.91 -3.49
C ALA A 28 14.59 -3.49 -4.05
N LYS A 29 14.22 -3.22 -5.30
CA LYS A 29 13.98 -1.87 -5.80
C LYS A 29 12.59 -1.45 -5.31
N GLN A 30 12.55 -0.32 -4.61
CA GLN A 30 11.32 0.31 -4.08
C GLN A 30 10.22 0.27 -5.15
N SER A 31 9.03 -0.23 -4.82
CA SER A 31 7.87 -0.10 -5.70
C SER A 31 7.69 1.37 -6.03
N ARG A 32 7.70 1.73 -7.32
CA ARG A 32 7.39 3.10 -7.73
C ARG A 32 5.92 3.38 -7.43
N GLY A 33 5.64 4.60 -7.01
CA GLY A 33 4.28 5.09 -6.80
C GLY A 33 3.87 5.98 -7.97
N ASN A 34 2.63 5.85 -8.42
CA ASN A 34 1.97 6.81 -9.30
C ASN A 34 0.87 7.52 -8.49
N TYR A 35 0.41 8.66 -8.99
CA TYR A 35 -0.77 9.33 -8.43
C TYR A 35 -1.86 9.43 -9.49
N LEU A 36 -3.08 9.02 -9.18
CA LEU A 36 -4.24 9.26 -10.02
C LEU A 36 -4.90 10.58 -9.61
N VAL A 37 -5.29 11.38 -10.59
CA VAL A 37 -6.10 12.59 -10.43
C VAL A 37 -7.44 12.34 -11.10
N LYS A 38 -8.51 12.40 -10.32
CA LYS A 38 -9.89 12.32 -10.81
C LYS A 38 -10.57 13.67 -10.56
N LEU A 39 -11.08 14.29 -11.61
CA LEU A 39 -11.87 15.53 -11.56
C LEU A 39 -13.33 15.18 -11.81
N GLU A 40 -14.22 15.68 -10.96
CA GLU A 40 -15.66 15.66 -11.21
C GLU A 40 -16.11 17.10 -11.47
N ALA A 41 -16.70 17.35 -12.63
CA ALA A 41 -17.22 18.65 -12.99
C ALA A 41 -18.65 18.58 -13.47
N THR A 42 -19.41 19.62 -13.16
CA THR A 42 -20.79 19.78 -13.58
C THR A 42 -20.86 20.88 -14.64
N ALA A 43 -21.61 20.61 -15.71
CA ALA A 43 -22.05 21.64 -16.63
C ALA A 43 -23.48 22.08 -16.30
N GLY A 44 -23.97 23.13 -16.97
CA GLY A 44 -25.40 23.48 -16.97
C GLY A 44 -26.33 22.26 -17.12
N GLU A 45 -27.58 22.41 -16.67
CA GLU A 45 -28.57 21.32 -16.53
C GLU A 45 -28.16 20.16 -15.60
N GLY A 46 -27.02 20.24 -14.90
CA GLY A 46 -26.62 19.24 -13.89
C GLY A 46 -25.89 18.02 -14.47
N VAL A 47 -25.47 18.07 -15.74
CA VAL A 47 -24.71 16.99 -16.38
C VAL A 47 -23.30 16.90 -15.79
N ARG A 48 -22.91 15.71 -15.33
CA ARG A 48 -21.62 15.45 -14.70
C ARG A 48 -20.61 14.83 -15.68
N PHE A 49 -19.36 15.26 -15.55
CA PHE A 49 -18.21 14.77 -16.29
C PHE A 49 -17.13 14.32 -15.34
N ILE A 50 -16.40 13.27 -15.73
CA ILE A 50 -15.24 12.77 -15.00
C ILE A 50 -14.02 12.92 -15.89
N GLY A 51 -13.01 13.64 -15.41
CA GLY A 51 -11.68 13.73 -16.05
C GLY A 51 -10.64 12.93 -15.30
N LEU A 52 -9.85 12.13 -16.01
CA LEU A 52 -8.83 11.26 -15.42
C LEU A 52 -7.43 11.64 -15.87
N GLY A 53 -6.47 11.55 -14.97
CA GLY A 53 -5.07 11.71 -15.30
C GLY A 53 -4.16 10.97 -14.33
N GLU A 54 -2.99 10.58 -14.81
CA GLU A 54 -2.06 9.76 -14.03
C GLU A 54 -0.67 10.41 -13.99
N ALA A 55 -0.27 10.83 -12.79
CA ALA A 55 1.03 11.33 -12.47
C ALA A 55 2.06 10.21 -12.30
N GLN A 56 3.24 10.43 -12.88
CA GLN A 56 4.35 9.47 -12.95
C GLN A 56 5.63 10.10 -12.36
N PRO A 57 5.73 10.26 -11.03
CA PRO A 57 6.95 10.79 -10.42
C PRO A 57 8.11 9.80 -10.61
N ARG A 58 9.16 10.22 -11.32
CA ARG A 58 10.37 9.41 -11.61
C ARG A 58 11.65 10.09 -11.14
N GLY A 59 11.56 10.80 -10.02
CA GLY A 59 12.73 11.35 -9.34
C GLY A 59 13.49 12.36 -10.21
N GLY A 60 14.76 12.05 -10.49
CA GLY A 60 15.62 12.92 -11.29
C GLY A 60 15.15 13.15 -12.72
N ASP A 61 14.43 12.19 -13.31
CA ASP A 61 14.00 12.25 -14.71
C ASP A 61 12.88 13.28 -14.90
N THR A 62 11.99 13.38 -13.92
CA THR A 62 10.82 14.28 -13.93
C THR A 62 10.94 15.47 -12.96
N GLY A 63 12.02 15.55 -12.18
CA GLY A 63 12.20 16.60 -11.17
C GLY A 63 11.42 16.40 -9.88
N ASP A 64 10.76 15.25 -9.72
CA ASP A 64 9.97 14.84 -8.55
C ASP A 64 10.85 14.39 -7.36
N ARG A 65 10.32 14.48 -6.13
CA ARG A 65 11.12 14.25 -4.90
C ARG A 65 10.35 13.61 -3.75
N GLY A 66 10.22 12.28 -3.77
CA GLY A 66 9.68 11.54 -2.61
C GLY A 66 8.32 12.06 -2.17
N SER A 67 8.12 12.32 -0.87
CA SER A 67 6.86 12.85 -0.33
C SER A 67 6.52 14.26 -0.83
N ALA A 68 7.52 15.09 -1.17
CA ALA A 68 7.27 16.46 -1.62
C ALA A 68 6.47 16.51 -2.94
N SER A 69 6.52 15.45 -3.76
CA SER A 69 5.68 15.33 -4.96
C SER A 69 4.20 15.11 -4.60
N TRP A 70 3.93 14.34 -3.55
CA TRP A 70 2.58 14.16 -3.02
C TRP A 70 2.08 15.45 -2.36
N ASP A 71 2.90 16.08 -1.52
CA ASP A 71 2.55 17.34 -0.85
C ASP A 71 2.23 18.44 -1.87
N PHE A 72 3.04 18.56 -2.93
CA PHE A 72 2.78 19.48 -4.03
C PHE A 72 1.48 19.15 -4.77
N LEU A 73 1.22 17.86 -5.07
CA LEU A 73 -0.04 17.45 -5.69
C LEU A 73 -1.24 17.88 -4.84
N LEU A 74 -1.19 17.67 -3.53
CA LEU A 74 -2.26 18.03 -2.61
C LEU A 74 -2.54 19.54 -2.61
N GLU A 75 -1.52 20.39 -2.64
CA GLU A 75 -1.71 21.83 -2.78
C GLU A 75 -2.23 22.22 -4.16
N ALA A 76 -1.74 21.58 -5.23
CA ALA A 76 -2.18 21.85 -6.59
C ALA A 76 -3.66 21.51 -6.81
N VAL A 77 -4.14 20.35 -6.33
CA VAL A 77 -5.54 19.94 -6.51
C VAL A 77 -6.52 20.83 -5.76
N LYS A 78 -6.11 21.45 -4.64
CA LYS A 78 -6.95 22.44 -3.93
C LYS A 78 -7.27 23.65 -4.79
N THR A 79 -6.35 24.08 -5.65
CA THR A 79 -6.58 25.23 -6.55
C THR A 79 -7.49 24.93 -7.74
N LEU A 80 -7.88 23.66 -7.92
CA LEU A 80 -8.77 23.23 -9.00
C LEU A 80 -10.24 23.19 -8.56
N GLU A 81 -10.52 23.04 -7.26
CA GLU A 81 -11.89 23.10 -6.74
C GLU A 81 -12.56 24.43 -7.10
N GLY A 82 -13.77 24.37 -7.65
CA GLY A 82 -14.53 25.56 -8.07
C GLY A 82 -14.03 26.23 -9.35
N ARG A 83 -12.95 25.75 -9.99
CA ARG A 83 -12.50 26.32 -11.28
C ARG A 83 -13.56 26.15 -12.35
N ARG A 84 -13.77 27.21 -13.11
CA ARG A 84 -14.72 27.27 -14.22
C ARG A 84 -13.99 27.33 -15.57
N PHE A 85 -14.35 26.44 -16.48
CA PHE A 85 -13.87 26.38 -17.86
C PHE A 85 -14.99 26.76 -18.82
N VAL A 86 -14.80 27.82 -19.62
CA VAL A 86 -15.77 28.24 -20.63
C VAL A 86 -15.38 27.63 -21.98
N LEU A 87 -16.20 26.71 -22.47
CA LEU A 87 -15.90 25.92 -23.66
C LEU A 87 -16.60 26.50 -24.89
N THR A 88 -15.96 27.46 -25.56
CA THR A 88 -16.45 28.03 -26.83
C THR A 88 -15.91 27.30 -28.06
N GLY A 89 -14.96 26.38 -27.87
CA GLY A 89 -14.35 25.59 -28.93
C GLY A 89 -13.01 24.99 -28.49
N ARG A 90 -12.40 24.19 -29.36
CA ARG A 90 -11.16 23.46 -29.12
C ARG A 90 -10.02 24.35 -28.62
N ASP A 91 -9.71 25.42 -29.36
CA ASP A 91 -8.55 26.26 -29.07
C ASP A 91 -8.73 27.04 -27.76
N ALA A 92 -9.96 27.48 -27.46
CA ALA A 92 -10.29 28.13 -26.19
C ALA A 92 -10.15 27.17 -25.00
N ALA A 93 -10.58 25.91 -25.16
CA ALA A 93 -10.44 24.90 -24.13
C ALA A 93 -8.96 24.57 -23.84
N VAL A 94 -8.14 24.40 -24.88
CA VAL A 94 -6.69 24.18 -24.73
C VAL A 94 -6.02 25.38 -24.07
N ALA A 95 -6.36 26.60 -24.47
CA ALA A 95 -5.82 27.82 -23.86
C ALA A 95 -6.16 27.92 -22.36
N ALA A 96 -7.39 27.59 -21.97
CA ALA A 96 -7.79 27.57 -20.57
C ALA A 96 -7.00 26.55 -19.74
N VAL A 97 -6.73 25.37 -20.29
CA VAL A 97 -5.85 24.37 -19.62
C VAL A 97 -4.41 24.90 -19.52
N GLN A 98 -3.88 25.54 -20.56
CA GLN A 98 -2.54 26.13 -20.55
C GLN A 98 -2.37 27.19 -19.47
N GLU A 99 -3.38 28.03 -19.25
CA GLU A 99 -3.39 29.05 -18.19
C GLU A 99 -3.25 28.39 -16.81
N VAL A 100 -4.09 27.39 -16.50
CA VAL A 100 -4.02 26.62 -15.25
C VAL A 100 -2.64 26.00 -15.06
N MET A 101 -2.10 25.37 -16.11
CA MET A 101 -0.79 24.73 -16.06
C MET A 101 0.36 25.73 -15.88
N ALA A 102 0.22 26.96 -16.38
CA ALA A 102 1.20 28.02 -16.15
C ALA A 102 1.24 28.45 -14.68
N GLU A 103 0.06 28.62 -14.05
CA GLU A 103 -0.05 28.91 -12.62
C GLU A 103 0.56 27.80 -11.76
N LEU A 104 0.24 26.53 -12.05
CA LEU A 104 0.77 25.39 -11.32
C LEU A 104 2.29 25.23 -11.48
N ARG A 105 2.84 25.56 -12.66
CA ARG A 105 4.30 25.57 -12.87
C ARG A 105 4.98 26.67 -12.06
N ALA A 106 4.36 27.83 -11.90
CA ALA A 106 4.87 28.89 -11.03
C ALA A 106 4.87 28.42 -9.55
N ALA A 107 3.77 27.85 -9.08
CA ALA A 107 3.67 27.28 -7.73
C ALA A 107 4.69 26.15 -7.49
N ALA A 108 4.96 25.31 -8.50
CA ALA A 108 5.94 24.23 -8.43
C ALA A 108 7.37 24.74 -8.16
N LEU A 109 7.73 25.89 -8.73
CA LEU A 109 9.03 26.53 -8.50
C LEU A 109 9.17 27.02 -7.05
N GLU A 110 8.10 27.59 -6.49
CA GLU A 110 8.07 28.05 -5.09
C GLU A 110 8.09 26.88 -4.09
N ALA A 111 7.36 25.81 -4.40
CA ALA A 111 7.25 24.62 -3.56
C ALA A 111 8.52 23.75 -3.54
N THR A 112 9.53 24.06 -4.36
CA THR A 112 10.73 23.22 -4.48
C THR A 112 11.61 23.32 -3.21
N PRO A 113 11.74 22.25 -2.39
CA PRO A 113 12.48 22.35 -1.14
C PRO A 113 13.97 22.62 -1.38
N ALA A 114 14.57 23.42 -0.49
CA ALA A 114 16.01 23.67 -0.46
C ALA A 114 16.76 22.34 -0.28
N ARG A 115 17.86 22.15 -1.03
CA ARG A 115 18.64 20.91 -0.91
C ARG A 115 19.22 20.79 0.50
N PRO A 116 19.08 19.63 1.18
CA PRO A 116 19.70 19.42 2.48
C PRO A 116 21.23 19.55 2.39
N ARG A 117 21.86 20.06 3.46
CA ARG A 117 23.32 20.17 3.54
C ARG A 117 23.96 18.79 3.33
N PRO A 118 25.00 18.69 2.51
CA PRO A 118 25.63 17.41 2.19
C PRO A 118 26.21 16.76 3.44
N THR A 119 25.81 15.52 3.72
CA THR A 119 26.26 14.75 4.90
C THR A 119 27.70 14.22 4.81
N SER A 120 28.41 14.51 3.71
CA SER A 120 29.82 14.14 3.56
C SER A 120 30.54 15.05 2.56
N LEU A 121 31.87 15.18 2.72
CA LEU A 121 32.73 15.94 1.79
C LEU A 121 32.59 15.47 0.34
N LYS A 122 32.47 14.15 0.12
CA LYS A 122 32.28 13.55 -1.22
C LYS A 122 30.95 14.00 -1.86
N LYS A 123 29.87 14.10 -1.06
CA LYS A 123 28.57 14.62 -1.53
C LYS A 123 28.61 16.14 -1.73
N ALA A 124 29.37 16.87 -0.92
CA ALA A 124 29.56 18.31 -1.06
C ALA A 124 30.29 18.66 -2.35
N VAL A 125 31.40 17.99 -2.65
CA VAL A 125 32.16 18.16 -3.91
C VAL A 125 31.30 17.79 -5.12
N LYS A 126 30.53 16.70 -5.05
CA LYS A 126 29.60 16.31 -6.11
C LYS A 126 28.46 17.33 -6.29
N GLY A 127 27.98 17.93 -5.21
CA GLY A 127 26.99 19.00 -5.22
C GLY A 127 27.54 20.27 -5.89
N TRP A 128 28.76 20.67 -5.54
CA TRP A 128 29.46 21.83 -6.07
C TRP A 128 29.74 21.69 -7.58
N ALA A 129 30.25 20.52 -8.01
CA ALA A 129 30.44 20.21 -9.42
C ALA A 129 29.14 20.26 -10.23
N ARG A 130 28.00 19.89 -9.61
CA ARG A 130 26.68 19.94 -10.25
C ARG A 130 26.14 21.38 -10.33
N GLN A 131 26.43 22.20 -9.33
CA GLN A 131 26.06 23.61 -9.30
C GLN A 131 26.85 24.43 -10.33
N LEU A 132 28.15 24.12 -10.49
CA LEU A 132 28.99 24.63 -11.58
C LEU A 132 28.51 24.17 -12.96
N ALA A 133 28.08 22.92 -13.11
CA ALA A 133 27.50 22.42 -14.36
C ALA A 133 26.17 23.11 -14.72
N GLY A 134 25.34 23.44 -13.72
CA GLY A 134 24.14 24.26 -13.89
C GLY A 134 24.48 25.68 -14.35
N ARG A 135 25.43 26.34 -13.67
CA ARG A 135 25.93 27.68 -14.05
C ARG A 135 26.63 27.73 -15.43
N ALA A 136 27.22 26.63 -15.86
CA ALA A 136 27.82 26.49 -17.19
C ALA A 136 26.80 26.14 -18.30
N GLY A 137 25.49 26.20 -18.02
CA GLY A 137 24.45 25.92 -19.01
C GLY A 137 24.46 24.47 -19.53
N ARG A 138 24.92 23.50 -18.72
CA ARG A 138 24.98 22.07 -19.09
C ARG A 138 23.76 21.27 -18.63
N ILE A 139 22.82 21.90 -17.93
CA ILE A 139 21.56 21.32 -17.44
C ILE A 139 20.42 22.15 -18.06
N ASP A 140 19.32 21.52 -18.45
CA ASP A 140 18.10 22.22 -18.90
C ASP A 140 17.42 22.89 -17.71
N ASP A 141 16.62 23.93 -17.97
CA ASP A 141 15.80 24.57 -16.94
C ASP A 141 14.96 23.53 -16.21
N ALA A 142 15.24 23.37 -14.92
CA ALA A 142 14.62 22.33 -14.12
C ALA A 142 13.21 22.76 -13.75
N ILE A 143 12.22 22.41 -14.58
CA ILE A 143 10.83 22.41 -14.15
C ILE A 143 10.70 21.28 -13.10
N PRO A 144 10.41 21.61 -11.84
CA PRO A 144 10.22 20.61 -10.80
C PRO A 144 8.87 19.91 -10.99
N PHE A 145 8.73 18.71 -10.41
CA PHE A 145 7.45 18.00 -10.35
C PHE A 145 6.75 17.72 -11.70
N ARG A 146 7.47 17.62 -12.83
CA ARG A 146 6.87 17.38 -14.16
C ARG A 146 6.04 16.10 -14.22
N GLY A 147 6.48 15.07 -13.50
CA GLY A 147 5.79 13.79 -13.42
C GLY A 147 4.50 13.90 -12.62
N THR A 148 4.42 14.84 -11.67
CA THR A 148 3.18 15.17 -10.95
C THR A 148 2.25 16.02 -11.83
N LEU A 149 2.78 17.04 -12.49
CA LEU A 149 2.02 17.98 -13.33
C LEU A 149 1.32 17.32 -14.53
N ILE A 150 1.93 16.31 -15.15
CA ILE A 150 1.30 15.60 -16.27
C ILE A 150 -0.02 14.92 -15.86
N GLY A 151 -0.14 14.42 -14.62
CA GLY A 151 -1.37 13.83 -14.14
C GLY A 151 -2.51 14.86 -14.05
N ILE A 152 -2.19 16.07 -13.60
CA ILE A 152 -3.15 17.17 -13.54
C ILE A 152 -3.54 17.64 -14.95
N GLU A 153 -2.56 17.87 -15.83
CA GLU A 153 -2.81 18.33 -17.21
C GLU A 153 -3.69 17.33 -17.96
N THR A 154 -3.41 16.04 -17.82
CA THR A 154 -4.17 14.96 -18.48
C THR A 154 -5.62 14.93 -17.99
N ALA A 155 -5.86 15.07 -16.68
CA ALA A 155 -7.22 15.12 -16.13
C ALA A 155 -8.00 16.35 -16.61
N LEU A 156 -7.34 17.51 -16.71
CA LEU A 156 -7.92 18.73 -17.23
C LEU A 156 -8.26 18.60 -18.72
N LEU A 157 -7.36 18.07 -19.53
CA LEU A 157 -7.61 17.81 -20.95
C LEU A 157 -8.77 16.83 -21.14
N ASP A 158 -8.83 15.75 -20.35
CA ASP A 158 -9.91 14.76 -20.42
C ASP A 158 -11.28 15.39 -20.12
N ILE A 159 -11.39 16.21 -19.05
CA ILE A 159 -12.68 16.79 -18.68
C ILE A 159 -13.16 17.85 -19.68
N VAL A 160 -12.27 18.68 -20.23
CA VAL A 160 -12.66 19.67 -21.25
C VAL A 160 -12.96 19.02 -22.59
N ALA A 161 -12.26 17.92 -22.96
CA ALA A 161 -12.56 17.14 -24.16
C ALA A 161 -13.97 16.55 -24.07
N ARG A 162 -14.33 15.94 -22.92
CA ARG A 162 -15.67 15.42 -22.69
C ARG A 162 -16.75 16.49 -22.70
N GLY A 163 -16.46 17.67 -22.15
CA GLY A 163 -17.38 18.81 -22.19
C GLY A 163 -17.67 19.34 -23.60
N LEU A 164 -16.77 19.09 -24.56
CA LEU A 164 -16.91 19.40 -25.98
C LEU A 164 -17.37 18.22 -26.83
N ASP A 165 -17.60 17.05 -26.23
CA ASP A 165 -17.88 15.79 -26.94
C ASP A 165 -16.79 15.40 -27.95
N LEU A 166 -15.52 15.64 -27.58
CA LEU A 166 -14.33 15.29 -28.35
C LEU A 166 -13.50 14.25 -27.61
N SER A 167 -12.77 13.42 -28.35
CA SER A 167 -11.62 12.71 -27.79
C SER A 167 -10.50 13.70 -27.42
N VAL A 168 -9.60 13.30 -26.51
CA VAL A 168 -8.41 14.11 -26.22
C VAL A 168 -7.53 14.27 -27.46
N ALA A 169 -7.46 13.25 -28.33
CA ALA A 169 -6.78 13.34 -29.62
C ALA A 169 -7.35 14.46 -30.51
N GLU A 170 -8.67 14.53 -30.68
CA GLU A 170 -9.33 15.59 -31.44
C GLU A 170 -9.14 16.97 -30.79
N LEU A 171 -9.22 17.04 -29.45
CA LEU A 171 -8.95 18.26 -28.70
C LEU A 171 -7.53 18.79 -28.98
N LEU A 172 -6.54 17.91 -28.98
CA LEU A 172 -5.14 18.25 -29.28
C LEU A 172 -4.90 18.50 -30.79
N GLY A 173 -5.81 18.05 -31.64
CA GLY A 173 -5.74 18.13 -33.09
C GLY A 173 -5.28 16.82 -33.70
N LEU A 174 -6.25 15.96 -34.03
CA LEU A 174 -6.01 14.67 -34.66
C LEU A 174 -5.32 14.85 -36.03
N ARG A 175 -4.18 14.19 -36.23
CA ARG A 175 -3.34 14.32 -37.44
C ARG A 175 -3.10 12.99 -38.15
N ALA A 176 -3.17 11.87 -37.43
CA ALA A 176 -3.01 10.53 -37.99
C ALA A 176 -4.20 9.64 -37.65
N GLY A 177 -4.60 8.77 -38.57
CA GLY A 177 -5.62 7.74 -38.30
C GLY A 177 -5.06 6.50 -37.60
N LYS A 178 -3.78 6.19 -37.81
CA LYS A 178 -3.08 5.01 -37.28
C LYS A 178 -1.59 5.30 -37.08
N VAL A 179 -0.98 4.69 -36.06
CA VAL A 179 0.46 4.73 -35.80
C VAL A 179 0.96 3.32 -35.47
N SER A 180 2.11 2.94 -36.02
CA SER A 180 2.77 1.65 -35.76
C SER A 180 3.53 1.66 -34.42
N GLY A 181 3.31 0.62 -33.61
CA GLY A 181 4.10 0.36 -32.42
C GLY A 181 5.40 -0.38 -32.72
N LEU A 182 6.42 -0.17 -31.88
CA LEU A 182 7.68 -0.91 -31.91
C LEU A 182 8.14 -1.26 -30.50
N VAL A 183 8.62 -2.48 -30.31
CA VAL A 183 9.17 -2.96 -29.03
C VAL A 183 10.63 -2.53 -28.91
N ALA A 184 10.98 -1.90 -27.78
CA ALA A 184 12.33 -1.43 -27.52
C ALA A 184 13.12 -2.42 -26.64
N LEU A 185 14.27 -2.89 -27.12
CA LEU A 185 15.22 -3.70 -26.36
C LEU A 185 15.89 -2.87 -25.28
N THR A 186 16.19 -3.50 -24.14
CA THR A 186 16.89 -2.84 -23.03
C THR A 186 18.39 -3.12 -23.06
N GLY A 187 19.18 -2.11 -23.43
CA GLY A 187 20.63 -2.18 -23.50
C GLY A 187 21.38 -1.97 -22.17
N GLY A 188 22.68 -2.24 -22.19
CA GLY A 188 23.63 -2.10 -21.08
C GLY A 188 24.97 -1.51 -21.50
N SER A 189 25.95 -1.51 -20.58
CA SER A 189 27.21 -0.76 -20.76
C SER A 189 28.27 -1.42 -21.64
N GLY A 190 27.98 -2.52 -22.35
CA GLY A 190 28.97 -3.27 -23.13
C GLY A 190 28.58 -3.38 -24.60
N VAL A 191 29.50 -3.01 -25.49
CA VAL A 191 29.29 -3.01 -26.95
C VAL A 191 28.89 -4.40 -27.46
N GLU A 192 29.73 -5.42 -27.20
CA GLU A 192 29.48 -6.80 -27.65
C GLU A 192 28.15 -7.36 -27.14
N LYS A 193 27.78 -7.06 -25.88
CA LYS A 193 26.51 -7.52 -25.29
C LYS A 193 25.31 -6.88 -25.97
N ASN A 194 25.38 -5.59 -26.28
CA ASN A 194 24.31 -4.89 -26.99
C ASN A 194 24.17 -5.37 -28.43
N LEU A 195 25.30 -5.64 -29.11
CA LEU A 195 25.28 -6.21 -30.46
C LEU A 195 24.65 -7.61 -30.46
N ALA A 196 25.05 -8.48 -29.51
CA ALA A 196 24.47 -9.81 -29.37
C ALA A 196 22.95 -9.76 -29.14
N LEU A 197 22.49 -8.83 -28.29
CA LEU A 197 21.05 -8.59 -28.05
C LEU A 197 20.32 -8.22 -29.36
N LEU A 198 20.89 -7.35 -30.19
CA LEU A 198 20.30 -6.96 -31.47
C LEU A 198 20.25 -8.14 -32.44
N THR A 199 21.33 -8.94 -32.53
CA THR A 199 21.38 -10.11 -33.42
C THR A 199 20.40 -11.21 -32.99
N GLU A 200 20.27 -11.45 -31.69
CA GLU A 200 19.28 -12.40 -31.15
C GLU A 200 17.84 -11.95 -31.44
N ALA A 201 17.56 -10.66 -31.29
CA ALA A 201 16.27 -10.09 -31.63
C ALA A 201 15.98 -10.18 -33.14
N ALA A 202 16.96 -9.86 -34.00
CA ALA A 202 16.83 -9.99 -35.46
C ALA A 202 16.51 -11.44 -35.87
N ALA A 203 17.20 -12.41 -35.27
CA ALA A 203 16.98 -13.83 -35.55
C ALA A 203 15.60 -14.35 -35.10
N SER A 204 14.93 -13.61 -34.21
CA SER A 204 13.62 -13.98 -33.65
C SER A 204 12.44 -13.29 -34.35
N GLN A 205 12.69 -12.37 -35.30
CA GLN A 205 11.63 -11.71 -36.07
C GLN A 205 10.91 -12.71 -36.99
N SER A 206 9.58 -12.61 -37.05
CA SER A 206 8.73 -13.45 -37.91
C SER A 206 8.35 -12.67 -39.18
N GLY A 207 8.85 -13.04 -40.36
CA GLY A 207 8.54 -12.33 -41.62
C GLY A 207 9.76 -12.13 -42.52
N ASP A 208 9.76 -11.05 -43.33
CA ASP A 208 10.82 -10.71 -44.32
C ASP A 208 12.15 -10.24 -43.67
N GLY A 209 12.25 -10.28 -42.33
CA GLY A 209 13.50 -10.05 -41.57
C GLY A 209 14.07 -8.63 -41.63
N ASP A 210 13.31 -7.64 -42.12
CA ASP A 210 13.78 -6.26 -42.30
C ASP A 210 13.04 -5.23 -41.44
N GLU A 211 12.29 -5.68 -40.42
CA GLU A 211 11.63 -4.78 -39.47
C GLU A 211 12.67 -4.04 -38.61
N PRO A 212 12.50 -2.73 -38.36
CA PRO A 212 13.46 -1.95 -37.58
C PRO A 212 13.67 -2.51 -36.18
N LEU A 213 14.92 -2.46 -35.68
CA LEU A 213 15.22 -2.79 -34.28
C LEU A 213 15.51 -1.55 -33.47
N TRP A 214 14.87 -1.42 -32.31
CA TRP A 214 15.11 -0.33 -31.35
C TRP A 214 15.75 -0.87 -30.08
N ILE A 215 16.86 -0.25 -29.66
CA ILE A 215 17.51 -0.50 -28.35
C ILE A 215 17.67 0.80 -27.54
N ASP A 216 17.14 0.85 -26.31
CA ASP A 216 17.41 1.90 -25.33
C ASP A 216 18.66 1.56 -24.51
N LEU A 217 19.75 2.27 -24.77
CA LEU A 217 21.05 2.08 -24.13
C LEU A 217 21.15 2.80 -22.78
N ARG A 218 20.16 3.61 -22.39
CA ARG A 218 20.02 4.29 -21.08
C ARG A 218 21.25 5.10 -20.65
N GLY A 219 21.98 5.63 -21.63
CA GLY A 219 23.20 6.39 -21.45
C GLY A 219 24.34 5.59 -20.81
N SER A 220 24.36 4.27 -21.01
CA SER A 220 25.29 3.38 -20.34
C SER A 220 26.69 3.34 -20.95
N LEU A 221 26.86 3.80 -22.19
CA LEU A 221 28.14 3.76 -22.92
C LEU A 221 28.95 5.06 -22.74
N SER A 222 30.27 4.92 -22.89
CA SER A 222 31.16 6.07 -23.09
C SER A 222 31.06 6.57 -24.55
N PRO A 223 31.42 7.82 -24.86
CA PRO A 223 31.38 8.30 -26.25
C PRO A 223 32.22 7.46 -27.24
N PRO A 224 33.42 6.95 -26.88
CA PRO A 224 34.15 5.98 -27.71
C PRO A 224 33.37 4.67 -27.93
N ASP A 225 32.88 4.04 -26.87
CA ASP A 225 32.13 2.77 -26.97
C ASP A 225 30.84 2.93 -27.79
N ALA A 226 30.19 4.10 -27.70
CA ALA A 226 29.02 4.41 -28.50
C ALA A 226 29.37 4.52 -29.99
N ALA A 227 30.52 5.09 -30.34
CA ALA A 227 30.98 5.16 -31.72
C ALA A 227 31.37 3.77 -32.26
N ASP A 228 32.03 2.95 -31.44
CA ASP A 228 32.37 1.57 -31.77
C ASP A 228 31.11 0.71 -32.01
N LEU A 229 30.10 0.81 -31.14
CA LEU A 229 28.82 0.12 -31.35
C LEU A 229 28.15 0.53 -32.67
N ILE A 230 28.16 1.82 -33.02
CA ILE A 230 27.60 2.29 -34.30
C ILE A 230 28.30 1.63 -35.50
N GLU A 231 29.64 1.60 -35.50
CA GLU A 231 30.41 0.97 -36.58
C GLU A 231 30.12 -0.54 -36.68
N GLN A 232 30.04 -1.23 -35.55
CA GLN A 232 29.73 -2.66 -35.51
C GLN A 232 28.31 -2.96 -35.97
N VAL A 233 27.33 -2.14 -35.57
CA VAL A 233 25.94 -2.26 -36.04
C VAL A 233 25.88 -2.08 -37.55
N VAL A 234 26.50 -1.05 -38.12
CA VAL A 234 26.53 -0.85 -39.58
C VAL A 234 27.15 -2.05 -40.28
N ARG A 235 28.28 -2.58 -39.78
CA ARG A 235 28.91 -3.79 -40.36
C ARG A 235 27.99 -5.01 -40.30
N ALA A 236 27.26 -5.21 -39.19
CA ALA A 236 26.31 -6.30 -39.06
C ALA A 236 25.11 -6.16 -40.01
N ILE A 237 24.63 -4.93 -40.24
CA ILE A 237 23.61 -4.66 -41.27
C ILE A 237 24.15 -4.96 -42.67
N SER A 238 25.38 -4.53 -42.99
CA SER A 238 26.03 -4.82 -44.28
C SER A 238 26.24 -6.32 -44.51
N ALA A 239 26.40 -7.10 -43.44
CA ALA A 239 26.53 -8.55 -43.47
C ALA A 239 25.18 -9.31 -43.40
N GLU A 240 24.05 -8.60 -43.50
CA GLU A 240 22.69 -9.15 -43.43
C GLU A 240 22.37 -9.88 -42.12
N GLN A 241 23.08 -9.55 -41.03
CA GLN A 241 22.83 -10.08 -39.69
C GLN A 241 21.83 -9.25 -38.89
N LEU A 242 21.58 -8.01 -39.34
CA LEU A 242 20.62 -7.08 -38.76
C LEU A 242 19.74 -6.48 -39.88
N PRO A 243 18.53 -6.01 -39.55
CA PRO A 243 17.65 -5.31 -40.50
C PRO A 243 18.26 -4.01 -40.98
N ARG A 244 17.78 -3.48 -42.10
CA ARG A 244 18.27 -2.23 -42.70
C ARG A 244 18.23 -1.03 -41.76
N GLN A 245 17.27 -1.00 -40.84
CA GLN A 245 17.14 0.08 -39.86
C GLN A 245 17.42 -0.39 -38.43
N VAL A 246 18.34 0.30 -37.75
CA VAL A 246 18.60 0.12 -36.32
C VAL A 246 18.58 1.46 -35.59
N ILE A 247 17.79 1.51 -34.52
CA ILE A 247 17.56 2.68 -33.69
C ILE A 247 18.33 2.52 -32.37
N LEU A 248 19.32 3.39 -32.17
CA LEU A 248 20.16 3.44 -30.98
C LEU A 248 19.75 4.61 -30.10
N GLU A 249 18.90 4.33 -29.12
CA GLU A 249 18.44 5.35 -28.20
C GLU A 249 19.43 5.63 -27.07
N GLN A 250 19.70 6.92 -26.86
CA GLN A 250 20.42 7.42 -25.70
C GLN A 250 21.72 6.66 -25.42
N PRO A 251 22.66 6.53 -26.38
CA PRO A 251 23.88 5.72 -26.19
C PRO A 251 24.76 6.23 -25.04
N VAL A 252 24.88 7.56 -24.90
CA VAL A 252 25.73 8.22 -23.90
C VAL A 252 24.91 8.86 -22.80
N ARG A 253 25.50 9.10 -21.62
CA ARG A 253 24.82 9.79 -20.50
C ARG A 253 24.29 11.18 -20.91
N PRO A 254 23.19 11.69 -20.30
CA PRO A 254 22.68 13.04 -20.58
C PRO A 254 23.71 14.17 -20.43
N ARG A 255 24.69 14.04 -19.53
CA ARG A 255 25.81 15.00 -19.38
C ARG A 255 26.74 15.07 -20.60
N ASN A 256 26.68 14.07 -21.48
CA ASN A 256 27.45 13.93 -22.71
C ASN A 256 26.59 14.16 -23.96
N ARG A 257 25.35 14.64 -23.82
CA ARG A 257 24.39 14.82 -24.93
C ARG A 257 24.92 15.65 -26.10
N GLN A 258 25.91 16.51 -25.85
CA GLN A 258 26.60 17.26 -26.88
C GLN A 258 27.30 16.41 -27.93
N GLN A 259 27.53 15.12 -27.64
CA GLN A 259 28.16 14.17 -28.55
C GLN A 259 27.15 13.47 -29.47
N LEU A 260 25.84 13.58 -29.20
CA LEU A 260 24.81 12.92 -30.01
C LEU A 260 24.84 13.35 -31.49
N PRO A 261 25.02 14.65 -31.84
CA PRO A 261 25.14 15.06 -33.25
C PRO A 261 26.39 14.47 -33.95
N ASP A 262 27.52 14.38 -33.24
CA ASP A 262 28.73 13.75 -33.77
C ASP A 262 28.53 12.26 -34.02
N LEU A 263 27.87 11.55 -33.09
CA LEU A 263 27.53 10.14 -33.24
C LEU A 263 26.57 9.91 -34.42
N GLN A 264 25.56 10.77 -34.60
CA GLN A 264 24.66 10.68 -35.76
C GLN A 264 25.40 10.90 -37.08
N ARG A 265 26.31 11.88 -37.15
CA ARG A 265 27.15 12.10 -38.35
C ARG A 265 28.02 10.89 -38.67
N LYS A 266 28.59 10.25 -37.65
CA LYS A 266 29.35 8.99 -37.82
C LYS A 266 28.47 7.86 -38.33
N ALA A 267 27.27 7.69 -37.77
CA ALA A 267 26.31 6.69 -38.24
C ALA A 267 25.95 6.90 -39.72
N ALA A 268 25.66 8.15 -40.12
CA ALA A 268 25.35 8.48 -41.52
C ALA A 268 26.54 8.24 -42.46
N ALA A 269 27.75 8.63 -42.06
CA ALA A 269 28.96 8.40 -42.85
C ALA A 269 29.28 6.90 -43.02
N ALA A 270 29.11 6.11 -41.96
CA ALA A 270 29.31 4.67 -42.00
C ALA A 270 28.23 3.99 -42.86
N ALA A 271 26.97 4.39 -42.73
CA ALA A 271 25.86 3.88 -43.55
C ALA A 271 26.06 4.18 -45.05
N ALA A 272 26.52 5.39 -45.40
CA ALA A 272 26.82 5.76 -46.78
C ALA A 272 27.99 4.96 -47.40
N ALA A 273 28.90 4.44 -46.56
CA ALA A 273 30.01 3.59 -46.99
C ALA A 273 29.64 2.09 -47.06
N SER A 274 28.42 1.71 -46.65
CA SER A 274 27.97 0.32 -46.67
C SER A 274 27.71 -0.16 -48.10
N PRO A 275 28.09 -1.40 -48.46
CA PRO A 275 27.76 -2.01 -49.74
C PRO A 275 26.27 -2.39 -49.87
N ARG A 276 25.55 -2.54 -48.74
CA ARG A 276 24.10 -2.81 -48.72
C ARG A 276 23.34 -1.49 -48.88
N ALA A 277 22.43 -1.42 -49.85
CA ALA A 277 21.59 -0.24 -50.05
C ALA A 277 20.52 -0.13 -48.95
N GLY A 278 20.21 1.11 -48.55
CA GLY A 278 19.15 1.42 -47.59
C GLY A 278 19.52 1.26 -46.11
N VAL A 279 20.81 1.23 -45.74
CA VAL A 279 21.24 1.18 -44.34
C VAL A 279 20.89 2.49 -43.63
N ASP A 280 20.18 2.39 -42.50
CA ASP A 280 19.76 3.52 -41.68
C ASP A 280 20.04 3.24 -40.19
N VAL A 281 21.05 3.90 -39.63
CA VAL A 281 21.34 3.85 -38.19
C VAL A 281 21.00 5.19 -37.54
N ARG A 282 19.98 5.17 -36.68
CA ARG A 282 19.44 6.37 -36.03
C ARG A 282 19.93 6.48 -34.59
N VAL A 283 20.65 7.56 -34.29
CA VAL A 283 21.02 7.94 -32.93
C VAL A 283 19.92 8.84 -32.38
N VAL A 284 19.26 8.39 -31.32
CA VAL A 284 18.10 9.09 -30.74
C VAL A 284 18.50 9.88 -29.50
N ALA A 285 18.05 11.13 -29.46
CA ALA A 285 18.01 11.88 -28.21
C ALA A 285 16.77 11.45 -27.41
N GLY A 286 16.97 10.58 -26.42
CA GLY A 286 15.93 10.17 -25.46
C GLY A 286 15.90 11.08 -24.23
N SER A 287 16.16 10.53 -23.04
CA SER A 287 16.21 11.25 -21.75
C SER A 287 17.10 12.50 -21.68
N SER A 288 17.90 12.80 -22.72
CA SER A 288 18.72 14.01 -22.83
C SER A 288 17.97 15.26 -23.27
N VAL A 289 16.80 15.12 -23.88
CA VAL A 289 15.98 16.23 -24.38
C VAL A 289 14.55 16.05 -23.90
N TRP A 290 14.11 16.96 -23.04
CA TRP A 290 12.78 16.94 -22.44
C TRP A 290 12.23 18.36 -22.25
N SER A 291 12.94 19.38 -22.73
CA SER A 291 12.51 20.78 -22.65
C SER A 291 12.85 21.48 -23.96
N ARG A 292 12.13 22.57 -24.23
CA ARG A 292 12.36 23.42 -25.39
C ARG A 292 13.82 23.87 -25.48
N GLN A 293 14.35 24.36 -24.36
CA GLN A 293 15.72 24.83 -24.24
C GLN A 293 16.75 23.70 -24.49
N GLY A 294 16.48 22.48 -24.05
CA GLY A 294 17.34 21.32 -24.32
C GLY A 294 17.38 20.95 -25.80
N LEU A 295 16.22 21.04 -26.47
CA LEU A 295 16.08 20.80 -27.90
C LEU A 295 16.80 21.87 -28.72
N ASP A 296 16.62 23.16 -28.41
CA ASP A 296 17.29 24.26 -29.11
C ASP A 296 18.83 24.12 -29.04
N ARG A 297 19.36 23.67 -27.89
CA ARG A 297 20.80 23.40 -27.73
C ARG A 297 21.28 22.22 -28.58
N LEU A 298 20.45 21.19 -28.75
CA LEU A 298 20.76 20.05 -29.60
C LEU A 298 20.76 20.46 -31.08
N ILE A 299 19.73 21.22 -31.49
CA ILE A 299 19.59 21.78 -32.84
C ILE A 299 20.80 22.65 -33.18
N ALA A 300 21.21 23.55 -32.27
CA ALA A 300 22.37 24.42 -32.46
C ALA A 300 23.70 23.67 -32.68
N ARG A 301 23.76 22.36 -32.43
CA ARG A 301 24.94 21.51 -32.65
C ARG A 301 24.80 20.52 -33.82
N GLY A 302 23.73 20.66 -34.59
CA GLY A 302 23.45 19.86 -35.78
C GLY A 302 22.39 18.77 -35.58
N GLY A 303 21.68 18.75 -34.44
CA GLY A 303 20.55 17.84 -34.23
C GLY A 303 20.94 16.36 -34.03
N SER A 304 19.93 15.50 -33.94
CA SER A 304 20.05 14.03 -33.94
C SER A 304 19.20 13.44 -35.07
N GLY A 305 19.35 12.15 -35.36
CA GLY A 305 18.56 11.49 -36.41
C GLY A 305 17.10 11.28 -36.02
N ALA A 306 16.84 11.21 -34.71
CA ALA A 306 15.50 11.12 -34.14
C ALA A 306 15.42 11.82 -32.76
N LEU A 307 14.21 12.18 -32.35
CA LEU A 307 13.86 12.69 -31.04
C LEU A 307 12.84 11.74 -30.40
N ASN A 308 13.15 11.19 -29.23
CA ASN A 308 12.18 10.41 -28.46
C ASN A 308 11.59 11.27 -27.33
N ILE A 309 10.28 11.49 -27.41
CA ILE A 309 9.53 12.30 -26.47
C ILE A 309 8.91 11.40 -25.40
N ARG A 310 9.14 11.75 -24.13
CA ARG A 310 8.50 11.10 -22.98
C ARG A 310 7.62 12.11 -22.28
N PRO A 311 6.27 12.02 -22.34
CA PRO A 311 5.40 13.10 -21.86
C PRO A 311 5.62 13.50 -20.40
N ALA A 312 5.81 12.52 -19.51
CA ALA A 312 6.09 12.77 -18.09
C ALA A 312 7.40 13.55 -17.87
N ALA A 313 8.40 13.34 -18.74
CA ALA A 313 9.63 14.13 -18.75
C ALA A 313 9.44 15.45 -19.50
N ALA A 314 8.67 15.51 -20.58
CA ALA A 314 8.38 16.76 -21.29
C ALA A 314 7.64 17.78 -20.40
N GLY A 315 6.91 17.29 -19.39
CA GLY A 315 6.09 18.10 -18.50
C GLY A 315 4.66 18.31 -19.02
N GLY A 316 4.19 17.38 -19.87
CA GLY A 316 2.84 17.39 -20.39
C GLY A 316 2.68 16.87 -21.83
N LEU A 317 1.44 16.62 -22.24
CA LEU A 317 1.05 16.32 -23.62
C LEU A 317 1.25 17.56 -24.51
N LEU A 318 0.88 18.75 -24.01
CA LEU A 318 1.01 20.01 -24.78
C LEU A 318 2.48 20.35 -25.05
N ALA A 319 3.33 20.20 -24.03
CA ALA A 319 4.78 20.37 -24.18
C ALA A 319 5.38 19.32 -25.14
N SER A 320 4.81 18.11 -25.19
CA SER A 320 5.24 17.07 -26.12
C SER A 320 4.96 17.43 -27.58
N ILE A 321 3.78 18.01 -27.86
CA ILE A 321 3.42 18.51 -29.20
C ILE A 321 4.36 19.65 -29.60
N GLU A 322 4.61 20.61 -28.71
CA GLU A 322 5.54 21.72 -28.97
C GLU A 322 6.94 21.20 -29.33
N LEU A 323 7.49 20.24 -28.58
CA LEU A 323 8.80 19.66 -28.86
C LEU A 323 8.87 19.01 -30.26
N ALA A 324 7.82 18.29 -30.66
CA ALA A 324 7.76 17.66 -31.96
C ALA A 324 7.68 18.69 -33.10
N GLU A 325 6.83 19.71 -32.96
CA GLU A 325 6.67 20.78 -33.96
C GLU A 325 7.98 21.55 -34.18
N VAL A 326 8.69 21.84 -33.09
CA VAL A 326 9.98 22.53 -33.12
C VAL A 326 11.07 21.70 -33.76
N ALA A 327 11.12 20.41 -33.43
CA ALA A 327 12.09 19.50 -34.01
C ALA A 327 11.88 19.37 -35.53
N LEU A 328 10.63 19.22 -35.98
CA LEU A 328 10.28 19.12 -37.40
C LEU A 328 10.51 20.44 -38.14
N ALA A 329 10.25 21.58 -37.51
CA ALA A 329 10.53 22.89 -38.09
C ALA A 329 12.04 23.11 -38.31
N ALA A 330 12.88 22.58 -37.40
CA ALA A 330 14.33 22.67 -37.52
C ALA A 330 14.93 21.64 -38.49
N ASN A 331 14.34 20.45 -38.58
CA ASN A 331 14.73 19.39 -39.51
C ASN A 331 13.49 18.57 -39.92
N PRO A 332 12.92 18.79 -41.12
CA PRO A 332 11.75 18.04 -41.60
C PRO A 332 11.96 16.52 -41.70
N ASP A 333 13.22 16.07 -41.80
CA ASP A 333 13.60 14.65 -41.90
C ASP A 333 13.88 14.00 -40.54
N ILE A 334 13.77 14.74 -39.43
CA ILE A 334 13.90 14.13 -38.11
C ILE A 334 12.76 13.15 -37.87
N GLN A 335 13.09 11.98 -37.35
CA GLN A 335 12.07 11.05 -36.89
C GLN A 335 11.62 11.40 -35.47
N ILE A 336 10.33 11.32 -35.22
CA ILE A 336 9.74 11.53 -33.90
C ILE A 336 9.33 10.19 -33.36
N TYR A 337 9.79 9.87 -32.15
CA TYR A 337 9.34 8.70 -31.40
C TYR A 337 8.64 9.14 -30.13
N LEU A 338 7.73 8.29 -29.65
CA LEU A 338 6.99 8.50 -28.42
C LEU A 338 7.21 7.32 -27.49
N SER A 339 7.57 7.57 -26.24
CA SER A 339 7.76 6.53 -25.23
C SER A 339 7.21 6.96 -23.87
N HIS A 340 7.21 6.03 -22.92
CA HIS A 340 6.70 6.25 -21.58
C HIS A 340 7.74 5.94 -20.50
N SER A 341 7.40 6.27 -19.25
CA SER A 341 8.19 5.83 -18.10
C SER A 341 7.84 4.39 -17.73
N GLU A 342 8.75 3.63 -17.13
CA GLU A 342 8.38 2.28 -16.68
C GLU A 342 7.28 2.36 -15.60
N GLY A 343 6.32 1.43 -15.65
CA GLY A 343 5.23 1.31 -14.68
C GLY A 343 4.14 2.36 -14.84
N ILE A 344 3.74 2.66 -16.08
CA ILE A 344 2.49 3.39 -16.33
C ILE A 344 1.27 2.50 -16.04
N GLY A 345 0.16 3.11 -15.64
CA GLY A 345 -1.16 2.47 -15.59
C GLY A 345 -2.00 2.72 -16.84
N GLU A 346 -3.24 2.26 -16.79
CA GLU A 346 -4.20 2.30 -17.91
C GLU A 346 -4.51 3.74 -18.37
N VAL A 347 -4.62 4.68 -17.42
CA VAL A 347 -4.93 6.09 -17.72
C VAL A 347 -3.74 6.77 -18.39
N ALA A 348 -2.52 6.54 -17.91
CA ALA A 348 -1.31 7.04 -18.57
C ALA A 348 -1.12 6.43 -19.97
N ALA A 349 -1.43 5.14 -20.16
CA ALA A 349 -1.38 4.48 -21.46
C ALA A 349 -2.41 5.07 -22.44
N ALA A 350 -3.64 5.36 -21.98
CA ALA A 350 -4.65 6.03 -22.80
C ALA A 350 -4.22 7.45 -23.21
N ALA A 351 -3.60 8.21 -22.31
CA ALA A 351 -3.04 9.53 -22.63
C ALA A 351 -1.93 9.45 -23.69
N LEU A 352 -1.07 8.43 -23.60
CA LEU A 352 -0.02 8.18 -24.59
C LEU A 352 -0.60 7.88 -25.97
N ARG A 353 -1.65 7.04 -26.05
CA ARG A 353 -2.33 6.72 -27.31
C ARG A 353 -2.99 7.93 -27.96
N ASN A 354 -3.67 8.78 -27.18
CA ASN A 354 -4.27 10.02 -27.68
C ASN A 354 -3.20 10.99 -28.22
N LEU A 355 -2.08 11.12 -27.51
CA LEU A 355 -0.97 11.95 -27.97
C LEU A 355 -0.36 11.41 -29.27
N ALA A 356 -0.24 10.08 -29.40
CA ALA A 356 0.38 9.44 -30.56
C ALA A 356 -0.25 9.87 -31.89
N VAL A 357 -1.58 9.92 -31.94
CA VAL A 357 -2.35 10.29 -33.14
C VAL A 357 -2.52 11.81 -33.31
N ALA A 358 -2.19 12.61 -32.29
CA ALA A 358 -2.26 14.07 -32.31
C ALA A 358 -0.91 14.75 -32.61
N LEU A 359 0.21 14.01 -32.54
CA LEU A 359 1.53 14.55 -32.88
C LEU A 359 1.60 14.98 -34.37
N PRO A 360 2.38 16.02 -34.70
CA PRO A 360 2.55 16.51 -36.08
C PRO A 360 3.01 15.42 -37.05
N ARG A 361 3.89 14.55 -36.55
CA ARG A 361 4.38 13.34 -37.18
C ARG A 361 4.84 12.42 -36.04
N LEU A 362 4.59 11.13 -36.18
CA LEU A 362 5.09 10.11 -35.28
C LEU A 362 5.50 8.90 -36.13
N ASP A 363 6.78 8.51 -36.03
CA ASP A 363 7.33 7.41 -36.78
C ASP A 363 7.15 6.09 -36.00
N TYR A 364 7.44 6.08 -34.69
CA TYR A 364 7.23 4.91 -33.82
C TYR A 364 6.76 5.30 -32.42
N ILE A 365 5.90 4.48 -31.84
CA ILE A 365 5.54 4.51 -30.41
C ILE A 365 6.10 3.27 -29.71
N GLN A 366 6.70 3.46 -28.54
CA GLN A 366 7.10 2.36 -27.67
C GLN A 366 5.88 1.69 -27.05
N ILE A 367 5.86 0.37 -27.12
CA ILE A 367 4.86 -0.53 -26.53
C ILE A 367 5.60 -1.65 -25.78
N ASP A 368 5.04 -2.07 -24.65
CA ASP A 368 5.72 -3.00 -23.72
C ASP A 368 5.52 -4.49 -24.09
N ASP A 369 4.44 -4.83 -24.81
CA ASP A 369 4.07 -6.21 -25.15
C ASP A 369 4.19 -6.46 -26.66
N GLU A 370 3.07 -6.69 -27.36
CA GLU A 370 3.04 -7.03 -28.79
C GLU A 370 2.82 -5.80 -29.68
N PRO A 371 3.40 -5.77 -30.90
CA PRO A 371 3.12 -4.77 -31.94
C PRO A 371 1.63 -4.57 -32.20
N GLU A 372 1.06 -3.51 -31.63
CA GLU A 372 -0.33 -3.10 -31.86
C GLU A 372 -0.38 -1.76 -32.63
N GLU A 373 -1.35 -1.63 -33.54
CA GLU A 373 -1.67 -0.36 -34.17
C GLU A 373 -2.39 0.56 -33.17
N VAL A 374 -1.88 1.77 -32.99
CA VAL A 374 -2.52 2.78 -32.14
C VAL A 374 -3.48 3.63 -32.97
N THR A 375 -4.73 3.70 -32.54
CA THR A 375 -5.78 4.55 -33.12
C THR A 375 -6.37 5.49 -32.08
N ALA A 376 -7.07 6.53 -32.54
CA ALA A 376 -7.81 7.42 -31.65
C ALA A 376 -8.91 6.63 -30.93
N PRO A 377 -9.17 6.90 -29.64
CA PRO A 377 -10.26 6.23 -28.92
C PRO A 377 -11.61 6.58 -29.54
N GLN A 378 -12.55 5.65 -29.45
CA GLN A 378 -13.94 5.92 -29.83
C GLN A 378 -14.67 6.64 -28.69
N GLY A 379 -15.25 7.80 -29.00
CA GLY A 379 -16.03 8.60 -28.05
C GLY A 379 -15.21 9.66 -27.29
N PRO A 380 -15.89 10.41 -26.41
CA PRO A 380 -15.30 11.59 -25.78
C PRO A 380 -14.29 11.26 -24.68
N GLY A 381 -13.29 12.14 -24.52
CA GLY A 381 -12.24 12.04 -23.52
C GLY A 381 -11.07 11.14 -23.91
N LEU A 382 -10.40 10.56 -22.91
CA LEU A 382 -9.23 9.71 -23.07
C LEU A 382 -9.54 8.30 -23.60
N GLY A 383 -10.79 7.85 -23.47
CA GLY A 383 -11.13 6.43 -23.66
C GLY A 383 -10.64 5.52 -22.54
N ALA A 384 -10.48 6.07 -21.32
CA ALA A 384 -10.15 5.31 -20.11
C ALA A 384 -11.27 5.42 -19.07
N LEU A 385 -11.46 4.34 -18.30
CA LEU A 385 -12.34 4.29 -17.12
C LEU A 385 -11.51 4.35 -15.83
N MET A 386 -12.18 4.46 -14.68
CA MET A 386 -11.49 4.42 -13.39
C MET A 386 -10.96 3.01 -13.14
N PRO A 387 -9.63 2.81 -12.99
CA PRO A 387 -9.05 1.47 -12.91
C PRO A 387 -9.13 0.88 -11.50
N TYR A 388 -10.26 1.06 -10.79
CA TYR A 388 -10.40 0.66 -9.39
C TYR A 388 -10.08 -0.81 -9.16
N GLU A 389 -10.52 -1.70 -10.06
CA GLU A 389 -10.24 -3.14 -9.95
C GLU A 389 -8.75 -3.48 -9.90
N THR A 390 -7.90 -2.73 -10.62
CA THR A 390 -6.46 -3.01 -10.70
C THR A 390 -5.63 -2.26 -9.65
N ILE A 391 -6.17 -1.18 -9.07
CA ILE A 391 -5.43 -0.32 -8.13
C ILE A 391 -5.92 -0.34 -6.69
N VAL A 392 -7.18 -0.70 -6.39
CA VAL A 392 -7.81 -0.45 -5.08
C VAL A 392 -7.00 -1.00 -3.89
N ASP A 393 -6.49 -2.23 -4.01
CA ASP A 393 -5.66 -2.88 -2.98
C ASP A 393 -4.24 -2.31 -2.87
N ARG A 394 -3.82 -1.49 -3.85
CA ARG A 394 -2.48 -0.89 -3.95
C ARG A 394 -2.47 0.58 -3.56
N ILE A 395 -3.63 1.18 -3.28
CA ILE A 395 -3.77 2.57 -2.85
C ILE A 395 -3.08 2.75 -1.50
N THR A 396 -2.14 3.70 -1.45
CA THR A 396 -1.38 4.08 -0.27
C THR A 396 -1.91 5.34 0.39
N ASP A 397 -2.52 6.25 -0.37
CA ASP A 397 -3.08 7.50 0.15
C ASP A 397 -4.22 7.96 -0.75
N TYR A 398 -5.19 8.69 -0.19
CA TYR A 398 -6.39 9.14 -0.90
C TYR A 398 -6.92 10.41 -0.24
N VAL A 399 -7.00 11.48 -1.04
CA VAL A 399 -7.53 12.77 -0.61
C VAL A 399 -8.58 13.21 -1.61
N THR A 400 -9.67 13.77 -1.09
CA THR A 400 -10.73 14.40 -1.87
C THR A 400 -10.85 15.85 -1.44
N VAL A 401 -11.05 16.75 -2.41
CA VAL A 401 -11.28 18.18 -2.23
C VAL A 401 -12.62 18.55 -2.90
N PRO A 402 -13.60 19.11 -2.18
CA PRO A 402 -13.58 19.39 -0.74
C PRO A 402 -13.51 18.11 0.08
N THR A 403 -12.99 18.21 1.31
CA THR A 403 -12.89 17.07 2.21
C THR A 403 -14.29 16.52 2.50
N PRO A 404 -14.54 15.22 2.24
CA PRO A 404 -15.86 14.64 2.37
C PRO A 404 -16.28 14.55 3.84
N VAL A 405 -17.60 14.45 4.06
CA VAL A 405 -18.20 14.18 5.38
C VAL A 405 -17.58 12.92 6.00
N GLU A 406 -17.37 12.93 7.32
CA GLU A 406 -16.76 11.81 8.04
C GLU A 406 -17.38 10.46 7.70
N LEU A 407 -16.54 9.42 7.68
CA LEU A 407 -17.04 8.05 7.51
C LEU A 407 -17.90 7.67 8.70
N THR A 408 -19.02 7.02 8.41
CA THR A 408 -19.90 6.45 9.44
C THR A 408 -19.97 4.93 9.31
N GLY A 409 -20.08 4.26 10.45
CA GLY A 409 -20.48 2.86 10.55
C GLY A 409 -21.96 2.68 10.28
N ALA A 410 -22.44 1.44 10.40
CA ALA A 410 -23.80 1.07 10.03
C ALA A 410 -24.86 1.74 10.92
N ALA A 411 -24.54 2.05 12.18
CA ALA A 411 -25.42 2.80 13.09
C ALA A 411 -25.05 4.28 13.23
N GLY A 412 -24.21 4.82 12.32
CA GLY A 412 -23.84 6.25 12.29
C GLY A 412 -22.57 6.60 13.09
N GLU A 413 -21.92 5.63 13.70
CA GLU A 413 -20.70 5.80 14.50
C GLU A 413 -19.46 6.19 13.70
N THR A 414 -18.58 7.03 14.27
CA THR A 414 -17.32 7.44 13.63
C THR A 414 -16.17 6.48 14.00
N PRO A 415 -15.28 6.12 13.05
CA PRO A 415 -14.12 5.29 13.35
C PRO A 415 -13.17 5.93 14.38
N ASN A 416 -12.72 5.15 15.35
CA ASN A 416 -11.70 5.56 16.31
C ASN A 416 -10.33 5.74 15.64
N VAL A 417 -9.61 6.77 16.07
CA VAL A 417 -8.23 7.07 15.67
C VAL A 417 -7.33 6.97 16.91
N TYR A 418 -6.12 6.41 16.75
CA TYR A 418 -5.19 6.20 17.85
C TYR A 418 -3.81 6.76 17.54
N ASP A 419 -3.29 7.61 18.44
CA ASP A 419 -1.97 8.22 18.30
C ASP A 419 -0.81 7.23 18.51
N GLU A 420 -1.09 6.01 18.99
CA GLU A 420 -0.07 4.99 19.25
C GLU A 420 0.45 4.28 17.98
N VAL A 421 -0.23 4.46 16.84
CA VAL A 421 0.10 3.77 15.59
C VAL A 421 1.57 3.92 15.16
N PRO A 422 2.19 5.12 15.17
CA PRO A 422 3.59 5.29 14.79
C PRO A 422 4.55 4.47 15.67
N TYR A 423 4.20 4.26 16.95
CA TYR A 423 5.02 3.49 17.89
C TYR A 423 4.87 1.98 17.68
N LEU A 424 3.67 1.53 17.32
CA LEU A 424 3.31 0.12 17.24
C LEU A 424 3.56 -0.50 15.86
N GLN A 425 3.51 0.28 14.78
CA GLN A 425 3.80 -0.19 13.42
C GLN A 425 5.14 -0.94 13.28
N PRO A 426 6.25 -0.46 13.87
CA PRO A 426 7.54 -1.18 13.89
C PRO A 426 7.47 -2.62 14.39
N LEU A 427 6.58 -2.94 15.33
CA LEU A 427 6.43 -4.28 15.90
C LEU A 427 5.79 -5.25 14.90
N GLY A 428 5.08 -4.73 13.89
CA GLY A 428 4.32 -5.49 12.92
C GLY A 428 2.95 -5.94 13.47
N PRO A 429 2.08 -6.50 12.61
CA PRO A 429 0.66 -6.74 12.92
C PRO A 429 0.39 -7.75 14.05
N ASN A 430 1.39 -8.58 14.39
CA ASN A 430 1.31 -9.50 15.53
C ASN A 430 2.14 -9.05 16.73
N GLY A 431 3.08 -8.11 16.55
CA GLY A 431 4.00 -7.67 17.60
C GLY A 431 3.32 -6.91 18.73
N THR A 432 2.15 -6.33 18.49
CA THR A 432 1.36 -5.60 19.49
C THR A 432 0.84 -6.53 20.59
N LYS A 433 0.48 -7.79 20.30
CA LYS A 433 -0.19 -8.69 21.26
C LYS A 433 0.56 -8.87 22.58
N GLY A 434 1.87 -9.13 22.51
CA GLY A 434 2.69 -9.31 23.70
C GLY A 434 3.24 -7.99 24.25
N HIS A 435 3.29 -6.93 23.43
CA HIS A 435 3.78 -5.63 23.87
C HIS A 435 2.81 -4.95 24.83
N LEU A 436 1.50 -5.05 24.61
CA LEU A 436 0.49 -4.43 25.48
C LEU A 436 0.58 -4.95 26.92
N LEU A 437 0.76 -6.26 27.09
CA LEU A 437 1.00 -6.86 28.41
C LEU A 437 2.36 -6.43 29.00
N GLU A 438 3.42 -6.42 28.20
CA GLU A 438 4.74 -5.97 28.66
C GLU A 438 4.72 -4.49 29.11
N ARG A 439 4.00 -3.64 28.38
CA ARG A 439 3.79 -2.23 28.73
C ARG A 439 3.18 -2.10 30.11
N GLU A 440 2.11 -2.84 30.39
CA GLU A 440 1.44 -2.76 31.69
C GLU A 440 2.29 -3.40 32.81
N ALA A 441 3.10 -4.42 32.53
CA ALA A 441 4.06 -4.95 33.49
C ALA A 441 5.11 -3.88 33.88
N LEU A 442 5.73 -3.24 32.90
CA LEU A 442 6.69 -2.15 33.12
C LEU A 442 6.01 -0.96 33.82
N ALA A 443 4.79 -0.61 33.45
CA ALA A 443 4.07 0.51 34.06
C ALA A 443 3.72 0.26 35.54
N LEU A 444 3.64 -1.01 35.96
CA LEU A 444 3.46 -1.43 37.35
C LEU A 444 4.79 -1.66 38.09
N GLY A 445 5.93 -1.26 37.50
CA GLY A 445 7.25 -1.35 38.15
C GLY A 445 7.98 -2.68 37.97
N LEU A 446 7.38 -3.65 37.26
CA LEU A 446 8.01 -4.95 37.04
C LEU A 446 9.14 -4.84 36.00
N SER A 447 10.21 -5.60 36.21
CA SER A 447 11.25 -5.80 35.20
C SER A 447 10.80 -6.80 34.14
N THR A 448 11.30 -6.67 32.91
CA THR A 448 10.98 -7.61 31.83
C THR A 448 12.21 -8.14 31.12
N THR A 449 12.13 -9.35 30.57
CA THR A 449 13.11 -9.83 29.58
C THR A 449 12.40 -10.39 28.37
N ARG A 450 12.61 -9.76 27.21
CA ARG A 450 12.01 -10.12 25.92
C ARG A 450 12.99 -10.93 25.08
N PHE A 451 12.51 -12.05 24.52
CA PHE A 451 13.31 -12.98 23.71
C PHE A 451 12.95 -12.95 22.22
N SER A 452 11.73 -12.53 21.90
CA SER A 452 11.25 -12.44 20.51
C SER A 452 10.11 -11.43 20.40
N LYS A 453 9.57 -11.23 19.19
CA LYS A 453 8.36 -10.42 18.97
C LYS A 453 7.19 -10.80 19.89
N GLY A 454 7.09 -12.08 20.23
CA GLY A 454 5.95 -12.61 20.96
C GLY A 454 6.26 -13.14 22.34
N ALA A 455 7.52 -13.27 22.79
CA ALA A 455 7.80 -13.91 24.07
C ALA A 455 8.60 -12.98 24.99
N PHE A 456 8.13 -12.83 26.22
CA PHE A 456 8.81 -12.11 27.29
C PHE A 456 8.47 -12.73 28.64
N VAL A 457 9.28 -12.42 29.64
CA VAL A 457 8.99 -12.70 31.05
C VAL A 457 8.89 -11.39 31.83
N ALA A 458 8.06 -11.36 32.87
CA ALA A 458 7.97 -10.26 33.83
C ALA A 458 8.33 -10.74 35.24
N SER A 459 8.98 -9.89 36.03
CA SER A 459 9.43 -10.23 37.39
C SER A 459 9.55 -8.99 38.27
N ASP A 460 9.18 -9.14 39.53
CA ASP A 460 9.46 -8.20 40.62
C ASP A 460 10.82 -8.46 41.30
N GLY A 461 11.53 -9.52 40.90
CA GLY A 461 12.80 -9.95 41.50
C GLY A 461 12.66 -10.75 42.80
N ILE A 462 11.44 -10.98 43.30
CA ILE A 462 11.15 -11.65 44.56
C ILE A 462 10.44 -12.98 44.31
N HIS A 463 9.40 -12.96 43.48
CA HIS A 463 8.54 -14.10 43.18
C HIS A 463 8.90 -14.77 41.85
N ASP A 464 8.26 -15.91 41.58
CA ASP A 464 8.41 -16.63 40.32
C ASP A 464 8.05 -15.75 39.12
N GLN A 465 8.86 -15.86 38.05
CA GLN A 465 8.68 -15.05 36.86
C GLN A 465 7.42 -15.44 36.09
N LEU A 466 6.67 -14.43 35.64
CA LEU A 466 5.52 -14.65 34.77
C LEU A 466 5.97 -14.80 33.32
N VAL A 467 5.57 -15.89 32.67
CA VAL A 467 5.95 -16.20 31.29
C VAL A 467 4.81 -15.86 30.33
N PHE A 468 5.13 -15.08 29.30
CA PHE A 468 4.18 -14.67 28.28
C PHE A 468 4.60 -15.12 26.88
N LYS A 469 3.63 -15.60 26.10
CA LYS A 469 3.77 -15.81 24.66
C LYS A 469 2.56 -15.21 23.94
N TRP A 470 2.71 -14.08 23.28
CA TRP A 470 1.62 -13.27 22.74
C TRP A 470 0.65 -12.88 23.87
N SER A 471 -0.63 -13.23 23.75
CA SER A 471 -1.63 -13.10 24.81
C SER A 471 -1.87 -14.41 25.58
N ARG A 472 -0.98 -15.41 25.46
CA ARG A 472 -1.04 -16.61 26.31
C ARG A 472 -0.79 -16.19 27.75
N SER A 473 -1.69 -16.63 28.63
CA SER A 473 -1.77 -16.15 29.99
C SER A 473 -1.10 -17.10 30.99
N PRO A 474 -0.35 -16.58 31.97
CA PRO A 474 0.03 -17.36 33.16
C PRO A 474 -1.19 -17.67 34.05
N LEU A 475 -2.29 -16.91 33.95
CA LEU A 475 -3.54 -17.15 34.67
C LEU A 475 -4.23 -18.46 34.25
N SER A 476 -3.89 -19.00 33.08
CA SER A 476 -4.54 -20.19 32.51
C SER A 476 -3.56 -21.36 32.39
N SER A 477 -3.94 -22.53 32.89
CA SER A 477 -3.06 -23.72 32.86
C SER A 477 -2.93 -24.31 31.45
N ALA A 478 -1.77 -24.90 31.13
CA ALA A 478 -1.55 -25.57 29.84
C ALA A 478 -2.57 -26.69 29.55
N VAL A 479 -3.12 -27.32 30.60
CA VAL A 479 -4.17 -28.34 30.48
C VAL A 479 -5.51 -27.69 30.09
N SER A 480 -5.84 -26.55 30.67
CA SER A 480 -7.06 -25.79 30.33
C SER A 480 -7.03 -25.30 28.87
N LEU A 481 -5.86 -24.87 28.41
CA LEU A 481 -5.61 -24.54 27.00
C LEU A 481 -5.91 -25.74 26.09
N ALA A 482 -5.33 -26.91 26.38
CA ALA A 482 -5.54 -28.13 25.61
C ALA A 482 -7.02 -28.54 25.58
N LEU A 483 -7.71 -28.42 26.72
CA LEU A 483 -9.13 -28.70 26.80
C LEU A 483 -9.97 -27.76 25.92
N CYS A 484 -9.67 -26.45 25.93
CA CYS A 484 -10.36 -25.46 25.09
C CYS A 484 -10.16 -25.72 23.58
N THR A 485 -9.06 -26.34 23.17
CA THR A 485 -8.87 -26.74 21.76
C THR A 485 -9.74 -27.91 21.34
N HIS A 486 -10.29 -28.67 22.30
CA HIS A 486 -11.19 -29.78 22.04
C HIS A 486 -12.65 -29.32 22.14
N LYS A 487 -13.25 -28.96 21.00
CA LYS A 487 -14.60 -28.39 20.91
C LYS A 487 -15.67 -29.21 21.63
N GLU A 488 -15.67 -30.53 21.42
CA GLU A 488 -16.67 -31.43 22.02
C GLU A 488 -16.57 -31.50 23.55
N ALA A 489 -15.36 -31.67 24.09
CA ALA A 489 -15.13 -31.70 25.53
C ALA A 489 -15.51 -30.37 26.20
N THR A 490 -15.21 -29.25 25.54
CA THR A 490 -15.60 -27.90 25.98
C THR A 490 -17.13 -27.79 26.00
N ARG A 491 -17.80 -28.13 24.90
CA ARG A 491 -19.26 -28.11 24.76
C ARG A 491 -19.96 -28.96 25.84
N MET A 492 -19.48 -30.18 26.09
CA MET A 492 -20.04 -31.05 27.13
C MET A 492 -19.95 -30.44 28.53
N ARG A 493 -18.84 -29.75 28.85
CA ARG A 493 -18.67 -29.07 30.14
C ARG A 493 -19.58 -27.85 30.28
N LEU A 494 -19.65 -27.04 29.23
CA LEU A 494 -20.54 -25.86 29.19
C LEU A 494 -22.01 -26.27 29.38
N ASN A 495 -22.45 -27.32 28.67
CA ASN A 495 -23.81 -27.84 28.80
C ASN A 495 -24.11 -28.31 30.24
N ARG A 496 -23.15 -28.98 30.90
CA ARG A 496 -23.29 -29.40 32.31
C ARG A 496 -23.35 -28.22 33.28
N ALA A 497 -22.76 -27.09 32.93
CA ALA A 497 -22.80 -25.86 33.72
C ALA A 497 -24.07 -25.02 33.46
N GLY A 498 -25.01 -25.50 32.63
CA GLY A 498 -26.24 -24.77 32.30
C GLY A 498 -26.00 -23.55 31.40
N VAL A 499 -24.86 -23.52 30.68
CA VAL A 499 -24.52 -22.46 29.74
C VAL A 499 -25.02 -22.84 28.35
N PRO A 500 -25.66 -21.93 27.59
CA PRO A 500 -26.21 -22.27 26.29
C PRO A 500 -25.10 -22.59 25.28
N VAL A 501 -25.21 -23.76 24.67
CA VAL A 501 -24.34 -24.23 23.58
C VAL A 501 -25.17 -24.85 22.47
N PRO A 502 -24.74 -24.76 21.20
CA PRO A 502 -25.40 -25.44 20.11
C PRO A 502 -25.50 -26.95 20.37
N LYS A 503 -26.67 -27.54 20.08
CA LYS A 503 -26.85 -28.99 20.13
C LYS A 503 -26.08 -29.61 18.97
N GLY A 504 -25.06 -30.41 19.25
CA GLY A 504 -24.23 -31.03 18.21
C GLY A 504 -23.44 -32.22 18.73
N ARG A 505 -22.76 -32.91 17.82
CA ARG A 505 -21.78 -33.97 18.14
C ARG A 505 -20.71 -34.08 17.07
N THR A 506 -19.58 -34.69 17.42
CA THR A 506 -18.51 -35.05 16.48
C THR A 506 -18.80 -36.38 15.77
N PHE A 507 -18.39 -36.48 14.51
CA PHE A 507 -18.44 -37.64 13.64
C PHE A 507 -17.04 -37.95 13.12
N ALA A 508 -16.74 -39.23 12.97
CA ALA A 508 -15.50 -39.66 12.35
C ALA A 508 -15.46 -39.19 10.89
N ASN A 509 -14.26 -38.94 10.37
CA ASN A 509 -14.11 -38.63 8.95
C ASN A 509 -14.87 -39.64 8.06
N ARG A 510 -15.63 -39.14 7.08
CA ARG A 510 -16.48 -39.89 6.14
C ARG A 510 -17.69 -40.61 6.74
N ASP A 511 -18.00 -40.45 8.03
CA ASP A 511 -19.23 -40.99 8.66
C ASP A 511 -20.46 -40.09 8.34
N TYR A 512 -20.72 -39.87 7.05
CA TYR A 512 -21.78 -38.98 6.58
C TYR A 512 -23.18 -39.54 6.82
N ASP A 513 -23.38 -40.85 6.73
CA ASP A 513 -24.69 -41.48 6.94
C ASP A 513 -25.20 -41.26 8.37
N SER A 514 -24.34 -41.48 9.37
CA SER A 514 -24.68 -41.20 10.77
C SER A 514 -24.95 -39.71 11.01
N ALA A 515 -24.23 -38.84 10.27
CA ALA A 515 -24.38 -37.39 10.36
C ALA A 515 -25.73 -36.92 9.81
N ARG A 516 -26.22 -37.49 8.70
CA ARG A 516 -27.55 -37.22 8.15
C ARG A 516 -28.66 -37.59 9.13
N VAL A 517 -28.64 -38.82 9.65
CA VAL A 517 -29.62 -39.29 10.65
C VAL A 517 -29.63 -38.38 11.89
N TYR A 518 -28.45 -37.89 12.29
CA TYR A 518 -28.36 -36.95 13.40
C TYR A 518 -28.93 -35.57 13.07
N ALA A 519 -28.63 -35.03 11.89
CA ALA A 519 -29.13 -33.73 11.42
C ALA A 519 -30.67 -33.71 11.38
N GLU A 520 -31.28 -34.75 10.81
CA GLU A 520 -32.74 -34.93 10.82
C GLU A 520 -33.32 -34.95 12.23
N ARG A 521 -32.62 -35.63 13.16
CA ARG A 521 -33.08 -35.76 14.55
C ARG A 521 -33.01 -34.45 15.33
N ILE A 522 -31.99 -33.62 15.10
CA ILE A 522 -31.86 -32.32 15.79
C ILE A 522 -32.68 -31.22 15.11
N GLY A 523 -33.04 -31.41 13.84
CA GLY A 523 -33.77 -30.45 13.00
C GLY A 523 -32.85 -29.46 12.30
N TYR A 524 -33.26 -29.04 11.11
CA TYR A 524 -32.63 -27.98 10.32
C TYR A 524 -33.10 -26.58 10.79
N PRO A 525 -32.28 -25.52 10.61
CA PRO A 525 -30.98 -25.52 9.95
C PRO A 525 -29.82 -26.03 10.83
N VAL A 526 -28.81 -26.61 10.17
CA VAL A 526 -27.59 -27.13 10.81
C VAL A 526 -26.31 -26.46 10.28
N VAL A 527 -25.20 -26.73 10.95
CA VAL A 527 -23.85 -26.28 10.58
C VAL A 527 -22.94 -27.50 10.52
N VAL A 528 -22.14 -27.60 9.46
CA VAL A 528 -21.03 -28.55 9.34
C VAL A 528 -19.72 -27.81 9.56
N LYS A 529 -18.88 -28.30 10.45
CA LYS A 529 -17.53 -27.73 10.68
C LYS A 529 -16.49 -28.79 11.03
N PRO A 530 -15.22 -28.61 10.67
CA PRO A 530 -14.14 -29.46 11.14
C PRO A 530 -14.06 -29.48 12.68
N ALA A 531 -13.81 -30.67 13.24
CA ALA A 531 -13.60 -30.83 14.68
C ALA A 531 -12.39 -30.02 15.15
N MET A 532 -11.33 -30.00 14.34
CA MET A 532 -10.12 -29.21 14.53
C MET A 532 -9.96 -28.20 13.39
N GLY A 533 -9.69 -26.94 13.70
CA GLY A 533 -9.56 -25.91 12.66
C GLY A 533 -9.58 -24.50 13.24
N VAL A 534 -9.13 -23.53 12.45
CA VAL A 534 -9.07 -22.11 12.82
C VAL A 534 -9.63 -21.24 11.70
N ARG A 535 -10.10 -20.03 12.04
CA ARG A 535 -10.53 -18.98 11.07
C ARG A 535 -11.72 -19.37 10.17
N GLY A 536 -12.59 -20.27 10.62
CA GLY A 536 -13.79 -20.66 9.87
C GLY A 536 -13.53 -21.47 8.59
N ILE A 537 -12.30 -21.96 8.38
CA ILE A 537 -11.98 -22.80 7.21
C ILE A 537 -12.78 -24.10 7.30
N GLY A 538 -13.52 -24.42 6.24
CA GLY A 538 -14.37 -25.62 6.15
C GLY A 538 -15.69 -25.53 6.93
N VAL A 539 -16.06 -24.35 7.44
CA VAL A 539 -17.36 -24.15 8.11
C VAL A 539 -18.41 -23.83 7.06
N VAL A 540 -19.44 -24.65 6.98
CA VAL A 540 -20.64 -24.43 6.17
C VAL A 540 -21.82 -24.29 7.12
N ALA A 541 -22.45 -23.12 7.13
CA ALA A 541 -23.50 -22.78 8.08
C ALA A 541 -24.84 -22.56 7.38
N ASN A 542 -25.92 -22.60 8.17
CA ASN A 542 -27.29 -22.35 7.71
C ASN A 542 -27.77 -23.34 6.64
N ILE A 543 -27.35 -24.61 6.76
CA ILE A 543 -27.76 -25.72 5.89
C ILE A 543 -29.23 -26.02 6.18
N GLN A 544 -30.12 -25.88 5.19
CA GLN A 544 -31.57 -25.97 5.35
C GLN A 544 -32.14 -27.39 5.21
N ASP A 545 -31.46 -28.26 4.48
CA ASP A 545 -31.93 -29.60 4.17
C ASP A 545 -30.79 -30.59 3.91
N GLU A 546 -31.15 -31.85 3.64
CA GLU A 546 -30.21 -32.95 3.39
C GLU A 546 -29.39 -32.74 2.11
N ASN A 547 -29.95 -32.12 1.08
CA ASN A 547 -29.22 -31.88 -0.17
C ASN A 547 -28.12 -30.84 0.04
N GLU A 548 -28.44 -29.75 0.75
CA GLU A 548 -27.43 -28.76 1.15
C GLU A 548 -26.38 -29.38 2.10
N LEU A 549 -26.79 -30.33 2.94
CA LEU A 549 -25.87 -31.04 3.83
C LEU A 549 -24.86 -31.90 3.05
N ASP A 550 -25.30 -32.57 1.98
CA ASP A 550 -24.43 -33.33 1.10
C ASP A 550 -23.43 -32.43 0.36
N LEU A 551 -23.87 -31.26 -0.11
CA LEU A 551 -22.98 -30.26 -0.69
C LEU A 551 -21.96 -29.76 0.33
N ALA A 552 -22.37 -29.57 1.58
CA ALA A 552 -21.46 -29.19 2.67
C ALA A 552 -20.40 -30.27 2.94
N PHE A 553 -20.76 -31.55 2.87
CA PHE A 553 -19.79 -32.65 2.99
C PHE A 553 -18.79 -32.68 1.84
N GLN A 554 -19.24 -32.48 0.60
CA GLN A 554 -18.35 -32.38 -0.56
C GLN A 554 -17.36 -31.21 -0.41
N GLN A 555 -17.86 -30.03 -0.01
CA GLN A 555 -17.00 -28.86 0.24
C GLN A 555 -15.98 -29.11 1.35
N LEU A 556 -16.38 -29.83 2.41
CA LEU A 556 -15.48 -30.20 3.49
C LEU A 556 -14.40 -31.17 3.00
N GLU A 557 -14.76 -32.18 2.20
CA GLU A 557 -13.83 -33.17 1.63
C GLU A 557 -12.80 -32.52 0.68
N ASP A 558 -13.24 -31.58 -0.16
CA ASP A 558 -12.38 -30.81 -1.07
C ASP A 558 -11.48 -29.80 -0.35
N SER A 559 -11.80 -29.49 0.91
CA SER A 559 -11.01 -28.57 1.72
C SER A 559 -9.70 -29.21 2.18
N LYS A 560 -8.73 -28.36 2.57
CA LYS A 560 -7.48 -28.81 3.20
C LYS A 560 -7.67 -29.57 4.52
N LEU A 561 -8.89 -29.62 5.04
CA LEU A 561 -9.27 -30.26 6.31
C LEU A 561 -10.13 -31.52 6.09
N GLY A 562 -10.37 -31.95 4.85
CA GLY A 562 -11.25 -33.09 4.52
C GLY A 562 -10.81 -34.44 5.09
N ASN A 563 -9.59 -34.56 5.61
CA ASN A 563 -9.10 -35.76 6.27
C ASN A 563 -9.37 -35.80 7.79
N GLN A 564 -10.11 -34.83 8.32
CA GLN A 564 -10.34 -34.69 9.76
C GLN A 564 -11.78 -35.06 10.15
N ASP A 565 -11.97 -35.43 11.41
CA ASP A 565 -13.28 -35.54 12.02
C ASP A 565 -14.05 -34.21 11.92
N PHE A 566 -15.36 -34.28 11.90
CA PHE A 566 -16.23 -33.12 11.71
C PHE A 566 -17.37 -33.10 12.71
N ILE A 567 -18.01 -31.94 12.85
CA ILE A 567 -19.11 -31.68 13.78
C ILE A 567 -20.32 -31.29 12.96
N VAL A 568 -21.46 -31.89 13.27
CA VAL A 568 -22.79 -31.38 12.88
C VAL A 568 -23.47 -30.85 14.13
N GLU A 569 -23.90 -29.59 14.06
CA GLU A 569 -24.58 -28.90 15.16
C GLU A 569 -25.71 -28.02 14.67
N GLN A 570 -26.63 -27.68 15.58
CA GLN A 570 -27.71 -26.74 15.34
C GLN A 570 -27.15 -25.38 14.92
N HIS A 571 -27.73 -24.78 13.87
CA HIS A 571 -27.44 -23.40 13.51
C HIS A 571 -28.08 -22.46 14.54
N VAL A 572 -27.25 -21.60 15.15
CA VAL A 572 -27.73 -20.51 16.00
C VAL A 572 -27.83 -19.26 15.14
N THR A 573 -29.04 -18.72 15.02
CA THR A 573 -29.26 -17.47 14.31
C THR A 573 -28.80 -16.33 15.20
N GLY A 574 -28.01 -15.40 14.66
CA GLY A 574 -27.56 -14.24 15.42
C GLY A 574 -26.31 -13.57 14.88
N ARG A 575 -25.86 -12.57 15.62
CA ARG A 575 -24.64 -11.80 15.37
C ARG A 575 -23.48 -12.40 16.16
N ASP A 576 -22.27 -12.13 15.69
CA ASP A 576 -21.04 -12.71 16.23
C ASP A 576 -20.38 -11.78 17.26
N TYR A 577 -20.32 -12.23 18.52
CA TYR A 577 -19.70 -11.49 19.62
C TYR A 577 -18.44 -12.18 20.12
N ARG A 578 -17.42 -11.39 20.43
CA ARG A 578 -16.24 -11.79 21.19
C ARG A 578 -16.27 -11.09 22.54
N ILE A 579 -16.46 -11.88 23.60
CA ILE A 579 -16.57 -11.39 24.97
C ILE A 579 -15.34 -11.84 25.76
N VAL A 580 -14.64 -10.91 26.41
CA VAL A 580 -13.42 -11.19 27.17
C VAL A 580 -13.72 -11.25 28.65
N VAL A 581 -13.34 -12.36 29.27
CA VAL A 581 -13.46 -12.61 30.70
C VAL A 581 -12.06 -12.71 31.30
N VAL A 582 -11.84 -11.98 32.39
CA VAL A 582 -10.63 -12.07 33.24
C VAL A 582 -11.10 -12.33 34.66
N GLY A 583 -10.60 -13.41 35.27
CA GLY A 583 -11.08 -13.89 36.55
C GLY A 583 -12.59 -14.18 36.49
N ASP A 584 -13.35 -13.39 37.25
CA ASP A 584 -14.80 -13.52 37.42
C ASP A 584 -15.59 -12.36 36.79
N GLU A 585 -14.95 -11.55 35.94
CA GLU A 585 -15.55 -10.35 35.37
C GLU A 585 -15.47 -10.36 33.84
N VAL A 586 -16.54 -9.87 33.21
CA VAL A 586 -16.57 -9.55 31.78
C VAL A 586 -16.04 -8.13 31.59
N ILE A 587 -14.84 -8.01 31.02
CA ILE A 587 -14.10 -6.74 30.96
C ILE A 587 -14.15 -6.07 29.58
N ALA A 588 -14.57 -6.82 28.55
CA ALA A 588 -14.76 -6.30 27.21
C ALA A 588 -15.76 -7.17 26.43
N ALA A 589 -16.49 -6.56 25.51
CA ALA A 589 -17.29 -7.27 24.54
C ALA A 589 -17.30 -6.49 23.24
N ILE A 590 -16.97 -7.19 22.15
CA ILE A 590 -17.06 -6.63 20.82
C ILE A 590 -18.06 -7.42 19.99
N LEU A 591 -18.87 -6.70 19.24
CA LEU A 591 -19.60 -7.21 18.10
C LEU A 591 -18.64 -7.22 16.89
N ARG A 592 -18.61 -8.33 16.17
CA ARG A 592 -17.83 -8.49 14.93
C ARG A 592 -18.78 -8.47 13.75
N GLU A 593 -18.60 -7.47 12.89
CA GLU A 593 -19.34 -7.39 11.64
C GLU A 593 -18.48 -7.81 10.45
N PRO A 594 -19.10 -8.36 9.39
CA PRO A 594 -18.40 -8.64 8.15
C PRO A 594 -17.84 -7.38 7.49
N ALA A 595 -16.84 -7.56 6.63
CA ALA A 595 -16.30 -6.47 5.84
C ALA A 595 -17.43 -5.83 5.00
N SER A 596 -17.58 -4.52 5.14
CA SER A 596 -18.67 -3.77 4.50
C SER A 596 -18.30 -2.30 4.33
N VAL A 597 -19.09 -1.57 3.55
CA VAL A 597 -19.09 -0.11 3.49
C VAL A 597 -20.52 0.41 3.61
N VAL A 598 -20.72 1.64 4.07
CA VAL A 598 -22.04 2.25 4.23
C VAL A 598 -22.16 3.38 3.22
N GLY A 599 -23.23 3.35 2.41
CA GLY A 599 -23.52 4.36 1.40
C GLY A 599 -23.79 5.72 2.02
N ASP A 600 -23.31 6.77 1.36
CA ASP A 600 -23.60 8.17 1.68
C ASP A 600 -24.32 8.90 0.53
N GLY A 601 -24.73 8.16 -0.51
CA GLY A 601 -25.37 8.69 -1.71
C GLY A 601 -24.47 9.54 -2.61
N LYS A 602 -23.16 9.64 -2.31
CA LYS A 602 -22.22 10.52 -3.03
C LYS A 602 -20.97 9.80 -3.50
N ASN A 603 -20.42 8.91 -2.68
CA ASN A 603 -19.17 8.21 -2.94
C ASN A 603 -19.43 6.80 -3.44
N SER A 604 -18.58 6.34 -4.36
CA SER A 604 -18.69 4.98 -4.87
C SER A 604 -18.24 3.93 -3.84
N VAL A 605 -18.59 2.66 -4.06
CA VAL A 605 -18.12 1.55 -3.21
C VAL A 605 -16.60 1.55 -3.06
N ALA A 606 -15.85 1.77 -4.15
CA ALA A 606 -14.38 1.87 -4.10
C ALA A 606 -13.92 3.02 -3.20
N GLU A 607 -14.51 4.20 -3.34
CA GLU A 607 -14.14 5.39 -2.56
C GLU A 607 -14.41 5.17 -1.07
N LEU A 608 -15.57 4.60 -0.72
CA LEU A 608 -15.91 4.24 0.66
C LEU A 608 -14.96 3.18 1.22
N LEU A 609 -14.61 2.16 0.43
CA LEU A 609 -13.67 1.11 0.81
C LEU A 609 -12.28 1.70 1.08
N ILE A 610 -11.76 2.52 0.18
CA ILE A 610 -10.46 3.18 0.30
C ILE A 610 -10.40 4.01 1.58
N ARG A 611 -11.41 4.86 1.79
CA ARG A 611 -11.50 5.72 2.97
C ARG A 611 -11.56 4.91 4.26
N LYS A 612 -12.37 3.84 4.31
CA LYS A 612 -12.45 2.93 5.46
C LYS A 612 -11.10 2.25 5.72
N ASN A 613 -10.39 1.84 4.67
CA ASN A 613 -9.05 1.29 4.81
C ASN A 613 -8.01 2.29 5.31
N LEU A 614 -8.11 3.58 4.94
CA LEU A 614 -7.28 4.62 5.52
C LEU A 614 -7.54 4.80 7.02
N ALA A 615 -8.81 4.82 7.44
CA ALA A 615 -9.17 4.84 8.86
C ALA A 615 -8.61 3.61 9.60
N ARG A 616 -8.73 2.41 9.02
CA ARG A 616 -8.17 1.17 9.58
C ARG A 616 -6.64 1.22 9.74
N ARG A 617 -5.91 1.97 8.90
CA ARG A 617 -4.46 2.18 9.05
C ARG A 617 -4.08 3.01 10.26
N LEU A 618 -5.00 3.85 10.75
CA LEU A 618 -4.87 4.62 11.98
C LEU A 618 -5.32 3.84 13.22
N ASN A 619 -5.56 2.52 13.09
CA ASN A 619 -5.88 1.64 14.19
C ASN A 619 -4.75 0.59 14.41
N PRO A 620 -4.14 0.51 15.62
CA PRO A 620 -3.03 -0.39 15.91
C PRO A 620 -3.31 -1.88 15.71
N HIS A 621 -4.57 -2.29 15.75
CA HIS A 621 -4.98 -3.67 15.53
C HIS A 621 -5.33 -3.96 14.06
N LEU A 622 -5.84 -2.96 13.33
CA LEU A 622 -6.42 -3.14 11.99
C LEU A 622 -5.51 -2.67 10.84
N TRP A 623 -4.43 -1.93 11.12
CA TRP A 623 -3.57 -1.35 10.06
C TRP A 623 -2.97 -2.37 9.08
N GLY A 624 -2.70 -3.59 9.54
CA GLY A 624 -2.22 -4.70 8.72
C GLY A 624 -3.34 -5.61 8.18
N ARG A 625 -4.61 -5.20 8.30
CA ARG A 625 -5.82 -5.98 7.98
C ARG A 625 -6.85 -5.15 7.21
N PRO A 626 -6.48 -4.63 6.04
CA PRO A 626 -7.40 -3.89 5.19
C PRO A 626 -8.52 -4.81 4.69
N ILE A 627 -9.65 -4.21 4.35
CA ILE A 627 -10.65 -4.81 3.45
C ILE A 627 -9.98 -4.95 2.08
N LYS A 628 -10.03 -6.14 1.50
CA LYS A 628 -9.44 -6.43 0.19
C LYS A 628 -10.53 -6.58 -0.84
N TYR A 629 -10.24 -6.21 -2.07
CA TYR A 629 -11.08 -6.53 -3.22
C TYR A 629 -10.65 -7.87 -3.82
N ASP A 630 -11.09 -8.96 -3.20
CA ASP A 630 -10.84 -10.33 -3.65
C ASP A 630 -12.09 -10.97 -4.30
N ASP A 631 -12.03 -12.26 -4.62
CA ASP A 631 -13.14 -12.97 -5.25
C ASP A 631 -14.40 -13.01 -4.37
N ALA A 632 -14.25 -12.97 -3.04
CA ALA A 632 -15.38 -12.89 -2.14
C ALA A 632 -16.05 -11.51 -2.23
N ALA A 633 -15.26 -10.42 -2.26
CA ALA A 633 -15.79 -9.07 -2.45
C ALA A 633 -16.47 -8.91 -3.81
N ARG A 634 -15.86 -9.44 -4.90
CA ARG A 634 -16.47 -9.48 -6.24
C ARG A 634 -17.82 -10.16 -6.23
N TYR A 635 -17.88 -11.37 -5.68
CA TYR A 635 -19.11 -12.15 -5.58
C TYR A 635 -20.21 -11.42 -4.78
N GLN A 636 -19.86 -10.75 -3.67
CA GLN A 636 -20.85 -9.99 -2.89
C GLN A 636 -21.40 -8.78 -3.68
N LEU A 637 -20.55 -8.05 -4.39
CA LEU A 637 -20.98 -6.93 -5.21
C LEU A 637 -21.87 -7.39 -6.37
N GLU A 638 -21.47 -8.44 -7.09
CA GLU A 638 -22.28 -9.03 -8.16
C GLU A 638 -23.66 -9.47 -7.66
N ARG A 639 -23.71 -10.16 -6.51
CA ARG A 639 -24.98 -10.58 -5.88
C ARG A 639 -25.85 -9.39 -5.48
N ALA A 640 -25.25 -8.27 -5.10
CA ALA A 640 -25.96 -7.03 -4.78
C ALA A 640 -26.34 -6.21 -6.03
N GLY A 641 -25.92 -6.63 -7.24
CA GLY A 641 -26.09 -5.85 -8.47
C GLY A 641 -25.27 -4.55 -8.48
N LEU A 642 -24.16 -4.51 -7.75
CA LEU A 642 -23.28 -3.35 -7.59
C LEU A 642 -21.91 -3.61 -8.21
N THR A 643 -21.18 -2.55 -8.50
CA THR A 643 -19.77 -2.55 -8.89
C THR A 643 -18.97 -1.63 -7.98
N LEU A 644 -17.65 -1.58 -8.15
CA LEU A 644 -16.79 -0.62 -7.45
C LEU A 644 -17.12 0.85 -7.76
N GLU A 645 -17.75 1.11 -8.91
CA GLU A 645 -18.16 2.45 -9.35
C GLU A 645 -19.58 2.81 -8.90
N SER A 646 -20.40 1.84 -8.48
CA SER A 646 -21.74 2.12 -7.96
C SER A 646 -21.69 3.01 -6.73
N VAL A 647 -22.62 3.98 -6.66
CA VAL A 647 -22.84 4.85 -5.50
C VAL A 647 -24.00 4.28 -4.69
N PRO A 648 -23.76 3.70 -3.49
CA PRO A 648 -24.84 3.14 -2.69
C PRO A 648 -25.69 4.24 -2.03
N GLU A 649 -26.98 3.96 -1.82
CA GLU A 649 -27.92 4.89 -1.20
C GLU A 649 -27.49 5.25 0.24
N PRO A 650 -27.82 6.44 0.76
CA PRO A 650 -27.52 6.82 2.13
C PRO A 650 -28.01 5.78 3.15
N GLY A 651 -27.09 5.27 3.98
CA GLY A 651 -27.38 4.24 4.99
C GLY A 651 -27.41 2.80 4.46
N GLN A 652 -27.29 2.58 3.14
CA GLN A 652 -27.23 1.23 2.58
C GLN A 652 -25.89 0.56 2.95
N GLN A 653 -25.96 -0.53 3.72
CA GLN A 653 -24.80 -1.36 4.01
C GLN A 653 -24.50 -2.29 2.82
N VAL A 654 -23.33 -2.12 2.20
CA VAL A 654 -22.83 -2.98 1.12
C VAL A 654 -21.83 -3.96 1.71
N LEU A 655 -22.17 -5.25 1.69
CA LEU A 655 -21.28 -6.31 2.16
C LEU A 655 -20.19 -6.60 1.12
N LEU A 656 -18.98 -6.83 1.62
CA LEU A 656 -17.79 -7.22 0.85
C LEU A 656 -17.26 -8.59 1.29
N SER A 657 -17.83 -9.16 2.36
CA SER A 657 -17.60 -10.52 2.82
C SER A 657 -18.82 -11.00 3.59
N ASN A 658 -19.00 -12.33 3.70
CA ASN A 658 -19.98 -12.94 4.61
C ASN A 658 -19.36 -13.41 5.93
N THR A 659 -18.04 -13.26 6.10
CA THR A 659 -17.34 -13.74 7.30
C THR A 659 -17.08 -12.60 8.28
N CYS A 660 -17.41 -12.79 9.56
CA CYS A 660 -17.16 -11.84 10.65
C CYS A 660 -15.70 -11.88 11.13
N SER A 661 -14.75 -11.76 10.18
CA SER A 661 -13.31 -11.90 10.44
C SER A 661 -12.58 -10.58 10.31
N LEU A 662 -12.05 -10.07 11.43
CA LEU A 662 -11.22 -8.85 11.43
C LEU A 662 -9.99 -8.96 10.53
N SER A 663 -9.47 -10.17 10.32
CA SER A 663 -8.34 -10.41 9.41
C SER A 663 -8.69 -10.27 7.92
N GLN A 664 -9.98 -10.36 7.59
CA GLN A 664 -10.52 -10.20 6.24
C GLN A 664 -11.28 -8.87 6.08
N GLY A 665 -10.94 -7.86 6.88
CA GLY A 665 -11.57 -6.54 6.77
C GLY A 665 -12.83 -6.35 7.60
N GLY A 666 -13.24 -7.32 8.42
CA GLY A 666 -14.36 -7.15 9.35
C GLY A 666 -14.12 -6.04 10.38
N ASP A 667 -15.20 -5.55 10.96
CA ASP A 667 -15.20 -4.45 11.92
C ASP A 667 -15.37 -4.97 13.36
N SER A 668 -14.84 -4.21 14.32
CA SER A 668 -15.01 -4.45 15.75
C SER A 668 -15.69 -3.26 16.39
N ILE A 669 -16.87 -3.51 16.97
CA ILE A 669 -17.71 -2.51 17.63
C ILE A 669 -17.78 -2.88 19.11
N ASP A 670 -17.37 -1.99 20.00
CA ASP A 670 -17.50 -2.21 21.43
C ASP A 670 -18.96 -2.07 21.87
N VAL A 671 -19.44 -3.05 22.66
CA VAL A 671 -20.84 -3.18 23.10
C VAL A 671 -20.95 -3.57 24.59
N LEU A 672 -19.86 -3.46 25.36
CA LEU A 672 -19.83 -3.95 26.74
C LEU A 672 -20.86 -3.28 27.66
N ASP A 673 -21.05 -1.97 27.52
CA ASP A 673 -21.91 -1.18 28.41
C ASP A 673 -23.40 -1.45 28.13
N GLU A 674 -23.74 -1.75 26.87
CA GLU A 674 -25.10 -2.09 26.41
C GLU A 674 -25.48 -3.56 26.68
N MET A 675 -24.48 -4.42 26.90
CA MET A 675 -24.69 -5.85 27.03
C MET A 675 -25.44 -6.24 28.32
N HIS A 676 -26.51 -7.01 28.13
CA HIS A 676 -27.39 -7.46 29.20
C HIS A 676 -26.65 -8.29 30.28
N PRO A 677 -26.94 -8.10 31.58
CA PRO A 677 -26.26 -8.81 32.66
C PRO A 677 -26.31 -10.35 32.57
N SER A 678 -27.42 -10.92 32.12
CA SER A 678 -27.55 -12.39 32.00
C SER A 678 -26.54 -13.01 31.03
N ILE A 679 -26.14 -12.27 29.99
CA ILE A 679 -25.11 -12.70 29.04
C ILE A 679 -23.75 -12.68 29.72
N LYS A 680 -23.45 -11.61 30.49
CA LYS A 680 -22.20 -11.48 31.26
C LYS A 680 -22.05 -12.64 32.26
N GLU A 681 -23.12 -12.95 32.98
CA GLU A 681 -23.16 -14.08 33.92
C GLU A 681 -22.93 -15.43 33.23
N ALA A 682 -23.52 -15.65 32.05
CA ALA A 682 -23.31 -16.87 31.28
C ALA A 682 -21.84 -17.03 30.83
N CYS A 683 -21.19 -15.94 30.40
CA CYS A 683 -19.76 -15.95 30.06
C CYS A 683 -18.88 -16.29 31.27
N VAL A 684 -19.13 -15.71 32.43
CA VAL A 684 -18.38 -16.03 33.66
C VAL A 684 -18.59 -17.49 34.07
N LYS A 685 -19.84 -17.99 34.03
CA LYS A 685 -20.13 -19.42 34.26
C LYS A 685 -19.41 -20.33 33.27
N ALA A 686 -19.34 -19.94 31.99
CA ALA A 686 -18.66 -20.69 30.94
C ALA A 686 -17.16 -20.85 31.23
N VAL A 687 -16.50 -19.78 31.64
CA VAL A 687 -15.06 -19.80 31.98
C VAL A 687 -14.81 -20.65 33.22
N ARG A 688 -15.62 -20.49 34.28
CA ARG A 688 -15.53 -21.31 35.50
C ARG A 688 -15.76 -22.80 35.28
N ALA A 689 -16.50 -23.19 34.23
CA ALA A 689 -16.74 -24.60 33.89
C ALA A 689 -15.45 -25.33 33.43
N ILE A 690 -14.40 -24.59 33.07
CA ILE A 690 -13.09 -25.09 32.66
C ILE A 690 -12.10 -24.85 33.81
N PRO A 691 -11.70 -25.89 34.57
CA PRO A 691 -10.76 -25.73 35.67
C PRO A 691 -9.44 -25.14 35.20
N GLY A 692 -8.92 -24.17 35.96
CA GLY A 692 -7.65 -23.50 35.66
C GLY A 692 -7.69 -22.55 34.46
N LEU A 693 -8.88 -22.13 34.00
CA LEU A 693 -9.06 -21.09 33.00
C LEU A 693 -9.49 -19.79 33.71
N ALA A 694 -8.62 -18.80 33.77
CA ALA A 694 -8.93 -17.49 34.37
C ALA A 694 -8.82 -16.32 33.38
N PHE A 695 -8.47 -16.60 32.12
CA PHE A 695 -8.57 -15.64 31.02
C PHE A 695 -9.10 -16.35 29.79
N CYS A 696 -10.17 -15.81 29.21
CA CYS A 696 -10.80 -16.40 28.04
C CYS A 696 -11.49 -15.35 27.17
N GLY A 697 -11.43 -15.56 25.85
CA GLY A 697 -12.34 -14.94 24.90
C GLY A 697 -13.44 -15.92 24.55
N VAL A 698 -14.67 -15.59 24.94
CA VAL A 698 -15.88 -16.35 24.64
C VAL A 698 -16.39 -15.90 23.27
N ASP A 699 -16.49 -16.82 22.32
CA ASP A 699 -17.19 -16.59 21.05
C ASP A 699 -18.65 -16.96 21.22
N PHE A 700 -19.52 -15.96 21.08
CA PHE A 700 -20.94 -16.06 21.40
C PHE A 700 -21.78 -15.60 20.22
N LEU A 701 -22.70 -16.44 19.76
CA LEU A 701 -23.77 -16.05 18.85
C LEU A 701 -25.01 -15.64 19.66
N LEU A 702 -25.51 -14.43 19.40
CA LEU A 702 -26.68 -13.82 20.05
C LEU A 702 -27.47 -13.05 19.00
N GLU A 703 -28.80 -13.08 19.07
CA GLU A 703 -29.63 -12.23 18.21
C GLU A 703 -29.46 -10.75 18.58
N ASP A 704 -29.45 -10.45 19.88
CA ASP A 704 -29.39 -9.09 20.41
C ASP A 704 -28.71 -9.06 21.80
N HIS A 705 -27.58 -8.35 21.91
CA HIS A 705 -26.83 -8.28 23.16
C HIS A 705 -27.53 -7.46 24.25
N THR A 706 -28.59 -6.72 23.94
CA THR A 706 -29.34 -5.91 24.90
C THR A 706 -30.46 -6.68 25.60
N LYS A 707 -30.84 -7.86 25.06
CA LYS A 707 -31.93 -8.69 25.58
C LYS A 707 -31.45 -9.75 26.57
N PRO A 708 -32.32 -10.22 27.48
CA PRO A 708 -32.06 -11.41 28.29
C PRO A 708 -31.69 -12.64 27.44
N ILE A 709 -30.88 -13.53 28.01
CA ILE A 709 -30.33 -14.70 27.31
C ILE A 709 -31.38 -15.78 27.04
N ASP A 710 -32.45 -15.81 27.83
CA ASP A 710 -33.57 -16.75 27.80
C ASP A 710 -34.72 -16.31 26.88
N GLU A 711 -34.69 -15.06 26.41
CA GLU A 711 -35.68 -14.49 25.48
C GLU A 711 -35.22 -14.50 24.01
N GLN A 712 -34.06 -15.10 23.72
CA GLN A 712 -33.45 -15.09 22.38
C GLN A 712 -32.73 -16.41 22.07
N GLN A 713 -32.42 -16.64 20.79
CA GLN A 713 -31.44 -17.67 20.45
C GLN A 713 -30.05 -17.25 20.88
N ALA A 714 -29.38 -18.13 21.62
CA ALA A 714 -28.04 -17.89 22.15
C ALA A 714 -27.22 -19.19 22.12
N GLY A 715 -25.95 -19.09 21.74
CA GLY A 715 -25.02 -20.23 21.86
C GLY A 715 -23.56 -19.81 21.91
N ILE A 716 -22.82 -20.31 22.90
CA ILE A 716 -21.36 -20.20 22.93
C ILE A 716 -20.76 -21.22 21.96
N CYS A 717 -20.06 -20.72 20.95
CA CYS A 717 -19.46 -21.55 19.90
C CYS A 717 -18.06 -22.05 20.28
N GLU A 718 -17.27 -21.22 20.96
CA GLU A 718 -15.88 -21.51 21.29
C GLU A 718 -15.41 -20.76 22.54
N LEU A 719 -14.55 -21.41 23.33
CA LEU A 719 -13.77 -20.76 24.38
C LEU A 719 -12.31 -20.63 23.94
N ASN A 720 -11.85 -19.40 23.78
CA ASN A 720 -10.49 -19.10 23.37
C ASN A 720 -9.63 -18.70 24.58
N ALA A 721 -8.85 -19.64 25.12
CA ALA A 721 -7.87 -19.37 26.21
C ALA A 721 -6.72 -18.41 25.81
N HIS A 722 -6.71 -17.95 24.55
CA HIS A 722 -5.71 -17.05 23.96
C HIS A 722 -6.40 -15.91 23.21
N ALA A 723 -7.33 -15.22 23.86
CA ALA A 723 -8.04 -14.12 23.22
C ALA A 723 -7.06 -13.08 22.67
N ALA A 724 -7.31 -12.62 21.45
CA ALA A 724 -6.65 -11.43 20.95
C ALA A 724 -7.22 -10.24 21.73
N ILE A 725 -6.39 -9.56 22.53
CA ILE A 725 -6.85 -8.41 23.35
C ILE A 725 -6.94 -7.11 22.54
N GLY A 726 -6.16 -7.00 21.46
CA GLY A 726 -6.07 -5.77 20.69
C GLY A 726 -7.34 -5.37 19.93
N ASN A 727 -8.28 -6.28 19.70
CA ASN A 727 -9.58 -5.93 19.09
C ASN A 727 -10.52 -5.21 20.08
N CYS A 728 -10.31 -5.42 21.39
CA CYS A 728 -11.07 -4.78 22.46
C CYS A 728 -10.37 -3.51 22.96
N GLU A 729 -9.03 -3.47 22.93
CA GLU A 729 -8.28 -2.24 23.22
C GLU A 729 -8.38 -1.22 22.11
N TYR A 730 -8.47 -1.67 20.85
CA TYR A 730 -8.53 -0.80 19.68
C TYR A 730 -9.75 -1.14 18.82
N PRO A 731 -10.99 -1.03 19.33
CA PRO A 731 -12.16 -1.26 18.50
C PRO A 731 -12.21 -0.21 17.38
N LEU A 732 -12.80 -0.57 16.24
CA LEU A 732 -13.00 0.41 15.18
C LEU A 732 -14.04 1.43 15.60
N TYR A 733 -15.06 1.00 16.34
CA TYR A 733 -16.13 1.85 16.83
C TYR A 733 -16.45 1.56 18.31
N GLY A 734 -16.98 2.55 19.03
CA GLY A 734 -17.29 2.46 20.45
C GLY A 734 -16.08 2.71 21.35
N SER A 735 -16.14 2.33 22.62
CA SER A 735 -15.15 2.72 23.63
C SER A 735 -13.95 1.74 23.71
N PRO A 736 -12.70 2.20 23.63
CA PRO A 736 -11.52 1.39 23.92
C PRO A 736 -11.56 0.76 25.33
N ARG A 737 -11.31 -0.55 25.45
CA ARG A 737 -11.31 -1.28 26.74
C ARG A 737 -9.89 -1.59 27.21
N GLN A 738 -9.57 -1.32 28.47
CA GLN A 738 -8.22 -1.45 29.05
C GLN A 738 -7.84 -2.91 29.39
N VAL A 739 -7.99 -3.83 28.43
CA VAL A 739 -7.88 -5.28 28.66
C VAL A 739 -6.50 -5.70 29.18
N ALA A 740 -5.38 -5.22 28.62
CA ALA A 740 -4.05 -5.55 29.12
C ALA A 740 -3.82 -5.08 30.55
N ARG A 741 -4.40 -3.94 30.95
CA ARG A 741 -4.22 -3.38 32.29
C ARG A 741 -4.92 -4.27 33.32
N THR A 742 -6.20 -4.55 33.12
CA THR A 742 -6.97 -5.43 34.00
C THR A 742 -6.36 -6.82 34.07
N PHE A 743 -5.91 -7.35 32.93
CA PHE A 743 -5.20 -8.63 32.87
C PHE A 743 -3.95 -8.62 33.75
N MET A 744 -3.08 -7.60 33.63
CA MET A 744 -1.83 -7.57 34.37
C MET A 744 -2.06 -7.34 35.86
N GLN A 745 -3.05 -6.53 36.24
CA GLN A 745 -3.47 -6.37 37.63
C GLN A 745 -3.93 -7.70 38.24
N GLU A 746 -4.69 -8.49 37.48
CA GLU A 746 -5.10 -9.82 37.91
C GLU A 746 -3.90 -10.77 38.08
N CYS A 747 -2.88 -10.66 37.23
CA CYS A 747 -1.62 -11.39 37.40
C CYS A 747 -0.91 -10.98 38.70
N VAL A 748 -0.74 -9.68 38.95
CA VAL A 748 -0.12 -9.16 40.17
C VAL A 748 -0.85 -9.70 41.40
N ARG A 749 -2.19 -9.66 41.39
CA ARG A 749 -3.04 -10.14 42.49
C ARG A 749 -2.94 -11.65 42.69
N GLN A 750 -3.07 -12.45 41.63
CA GLN A 750 -3.10 -13.91 41.73
C GLN A 750 -1.74 -14.52 42.10
N PHE A 751 -0.65 -13.91 41.63
CA PHE A 751 0.72 -14.35 41.91
C PHE A 751 1.39 -13.59 43.06
N ASN A 752 0.67 -12.68 43.71
CA ASN A 752 1.13 -11.89 44.85
C ASN A 752 2.45 -11.14 44.56
N LEU A 753 2.56 -10.54 43.38
CA LEU A 753 3.78 -9.82 42.96
C LEU A 753 3.92 -8.49 43.71
N ASP A 754 5.16 -8.09 43.97
CA ASP A 754 5.50 -6.75 44.45
C ASP A 754 5.50 -5.78 43.26
N ALA A 755 4.44 -4.98 43.17
CA ALA A 755 4.20 -4.05 42.07
C ALA A 755 3.74 -2.70 42.62
N HIS A 756 3.96 -1.63 41.86
CA HIS A 756 3.49 -0.31 42.22
C HIS A 756 1.96 -0.27 42.28
N GLU A 757 1.41 0.36 43.33
CA GLU A 757 -0.04 0.56 43.47
C GLU A 757 -0.64 1.36 42.31
N GLN A 758 0.12 2.35 41.82
CA GLN A 758 -0.28 3.21 40.71
C GLN A 758 0.57 2.93 39.48
N ARG A 759 -0.12 2.84 38.35
CA ARG A 759 0.51 2.73 37.04
C ARG A 759 1.27 4.01 36.70
N ALA A 760 2.51 3.88 36.26
CA ALA A 760 3.31 5.00 35.78
C ALA A 760 2.87 5.48 34.38
N GLU A 761 2.70 6.80 34.22
CA GLU A 761 2.45 7.44 32.92
C GLU A 761 3.74 7.81 32.16
N GLN A 762 4.87 7.80 32.87
CA GLN A 762 6.22 8.03 32.34
C GLN A 762 7.13 6.89 32.80
N LEU A 763 8.02 6.44 31.92
CA LEU A 763 8.98 5.39 32.22
C LEU A 763 10.41 5.88 32.04
N ALA A 764 11.29 5.45 32.94
CA ALA A 764 12.74 5.54 32.81
C ALA A 764 13.31 4.12 32.87
N LEU A 765 13.73 3.59 31.72
CA LEU A 765 14.05 2.18 31.53
C LEU A 765 15.51 2.01 31.09
N LYS A 766 16.27 1.17 31.79
CA LYS A 766 17.56 0.67 31.31
C LYS A 766 17.36 -0.65 30.58
N LEU A 767 17.84 -0.72 29.35
CA LEU A 767 17.83 -1.89 28.51
C LEU A 767 19.23 -2.49 28.41
N THR A 768 19.30 -3.81 28.50
CA THR A 768 20.47 -4.63 28.14
C THR A 768 20.11 -5.52 26.97
N ILE A 769 20.63 -5.19 25.79
CA ILE A 769 20.35 -5.90 24.54
C ILE A 769 21.53 -6.83 24.23
N ARG A 770 21.27 -8.13 24.13
CA ARG A 770 22.29 -9.14 23.78
C ARG A 770 22.06 -9.71 22.39
N GLY A 771 23.14 -10.14 21.73
CA GLY A 771 23.09 -10.83 20.43
C GLY A 771 24.05 -10.22 19.41
N ARG A 772 23.73 -10.29 18.11
CA ARG A 772 24.47 -9.59 17.06
C ARG A 772 23.98 -8.14 16.99
N VAL A 773 24.62 -7.25 17.76
CA VAL A 773 24.17 -5.85 17.95
C VAL A 773 25.26 -4.79 17.74
N THR A 774 26.53 -5.17 17.68
CA THR A 774 27.63 -4.28 17.29
C THR A 774 27.97 -4.44 15.80
N GLY A 775 28.57 -3.41 15.18
CA GLY A 775 28.93 -3.44 13.76
C GLY A 775 27.76 -3.48 12.76
N VAL A 776 26.51 -3.43 13.25
CA VAL A 776 25.28 -3.55 12.44
C VAL A 776 24.44 -2.26 12.39
N GLY A 777 24.96 -1.16 12.93
CA GLY A 777 24.27 0.13 12.98
C GLY A 777 23.20 0.26 14.07
N TYR A 778 23.24 -0.58 15.10
CA TYR A 778 22.20 -0.66 16.14
C TYR A 778 22.00 0.66 16.92
N ARG A 779 23.09 1.33 17.33
CA ARG A 779 23.01 2.61 18.07
C ARG A 779 22.30 3.71 17.26
N VAL A 780 22.65 3.84 15.99
CA VAL A 780 22.01 4.81 15.06
C VAL A 780 20.55 4.44 14.80
N TRP A 781 20.24 3.15 14.70
CA TRP A 781 18.87 2.68 14.58
C TRP A 781 18.03 3.03 15.82
N MET A 782 18.58 2.83 17.02
CA MET A 782 17.92 3.16 18.29
C MET A 782 17.67 4.66 18.40
N GLN A 783 18.68 5.50 18.14
CA GLN A 783 18.56 6.96 18.18
C GLN A 783 17.46 7.47 17.26
N ARG A 784 17.47 7.07 15.97
CA ARG A 784 16.43 7.50 15.02
C ARG A 784 15.03 7.10 15.45
N ARG A 785 14.90 5.93 16.08
CA ARG A 785 13.60 5.43 16.55
C ARG A 785 13.14 6.20 17.79
N ALA A 786 14.05 6.51 18.71
CA ALA A 786 13.80 7.35 19.87
C ALA A 786 13.37 8.76 19.47
N GLU A 787 14.07 9.39 18.51
CA GLU A 787 13.69 10.69 17.93
C GLU A 787 12.28 10.64 17.32
N THR A 788 11.97 9.60 16.54
CA THR A 788 10.64 9.41 15.94
C THR A 788 9.54 9.23 16.99
N PHE A 789 9.88 8.65 18.15
CA PHE A 789 8.94 8.31 19.21
C PHE A 789 8.83 9.42 20.28
N GLY A 790 9.66 10.47 20.20
CA GLY A 790 9.75 11.48 21.26
C GLY A 790 10.35 10.96 22.57
N VAL A 791 11.20 9.94 22.52
CA VAL A 791 11.87 9.33 23.69
C VAL A 791 13.28 9.92 23.83
N THR A 792 13.64 10.37 25.04
CA THR A 792 15.01 10.85 25.36
C THR A 792 15.82 9.73 26.03
N GLY A 793 17.13 9.94 26.20
CA GLY A 793 17.99 8.92 26.80
C GLY A 793 19.34 8.77 26.11
N TRP A 794 19.93 7.58 26.19
CA TRP A 794 21.20 7.30 25.54
C TRP A 794 21.34 5.84 25.12
N VAL A 795 22.28 5.56 24.21
CA VAL A 795 22.66 4.20 23.80
C VAL A 795 24.18 4.05 23.64
N ARG A 796 24.74 2.92 24.09
CA ARG A 796 26.18 2.62 24.00
C ARG A 796 26.46 1.15 23.72
N ASN A 797 27.65 0.87 23.18
CA ASN A 797 28.17 -0.49 23.13
C ASN A 797 28.83 -0.83 24.47
N VAL A 798 28.57 -2.02 24.99
CA VAL A 798 29.29 -2.55 26.16
C VAL A 798 30.42 -3.47 25.71
N ASN A 799 30.14 -4.39 24.80
CA ASN A 799 31.09 -5.31 24.17
C ASN A 799 30.53 -5.77 22.81
N ASP A 800 31.24 -6.67 22.13
CA ASP A 800 30.88 -7.15 20.77
C ASP A 800 29.50 -7.81 20.66
N ARG A 801 28.88 -8.20 21.77
CA ARG A 801 27.56 -8.86 21.81
C ARG A 801 26.54 -8.14 22.67
N THR A 802 26.83 -6.94 23.16
CA THR A 802 25.95 -6.24 24.12
C THR A 802 25.89 -4.74 23.86
N VAL A 803 24.67 -4.24 23.76
CA VAL A 803 24.33 -2.80 23.75
C VAL A 803 23.53 -2.51 25.00
N GLU A 804 23.80 -1.37 25.63
CA GLU A 804 22.97 -0.81 26.69
C GLU A 804 22.29 0.46 26.20
N ALA A 805 21.06 0.69 26.65
CA ALA A 805 20.35 1.94 26.41
C ALA A 805 19.59 2.37 27.66
N VAL A 806 19.36 3.66 27.82
CA VAL A 806 18.36 4.20 28.74
C VAL A 806 17.31 4.94 27.91
N LEU A 807 16.04 4.68 28.18
CA LEU A 807 14.89 5.29 27.53
C LEU A 807 14.08 6.05 28.57
N VAL A 808 13.75 7.31 28.29
CA VAL A 808 12.89 8.15 29.14
C VAL A 808 11.77 8.75 28.29
N GLY A 809 10.53 8.59 28.73
CA GLY A 809 9.38 9.21 28.06
C GLY A 809 8.05 8.57 28.45
N ALA A 810 6.99 8.97 27.74
CA ALA A 810 5.63 8.50 28.00
C ALA A 810 5.55 6.96 27.88
N THR A 811 4.77 6.34 28.77
CA THR A 811 4.65 4.88 28.88
C THR A 811 4.40 4.19 27.53
N PRO A 812 3.45 4.63 26.67
CA PRO A 812 3.26 4.02 25.35
C PRO A 812 4.51 4.06 24.45
N ALA A 813 5.19 5.21 24.38
CA ALA A 813 6.34 5.40 23.50
C ALA A 813 7.59 4.65 24.00
N ALA A 814 7.94 4.79 25.28
CA ALA A 814 9.13 4.18 25.88
C ALA A 814 9.03 2.64 25.88
N SER A 815 7.88 2.09 26.26
CA SER A 815 7.66 0.64 26.25
C SER A 815 7.61 0.06 24.84
N ALA A 816 7.05 0.78 23.86
CA ALA A 816 7.04 0.34 22.46
C ALA A 816 8.45 0.29 21.87
N LEU A 817 9.28 1.29 22.18
CA LEU A 817 10.68 1.30 21.78
C LEU A 817 11.47 0.17 22.47
N ALA A 818 11.19 -0.10 23.74
CA ALA A 818 11.80 -1.22 24.46
C ALA A 818 11.43 -2.57 23.83
N ALA A 819 10.15 -2.78 23.52
CA ALA A 819 9.72 -3.99 22.81
C ALA A 819 10.34 -4.09 21.42
N ALA A 820 10.48 -2.98 20.70
CA ALA A 820 11.06 -2.95 19.35
C ALA A 820 12.57 -3.26 19.34
N ALA A 821 13.27 -3.09 20.46
CA ALA A 821 14.70 -3.39 20.57
C ALA A 821 15.04 -4.86 20.24
N VAL A 822 14.10 -5.80 20.41
CA VAL A 822 14.31 -7.21 20.02
C VAL A 822 14.39 -7.40 18.50
N LEU A 823 13.99 -6.41 17.70
CA LEU A 823 14.03 -6.44 16.24
C LEU A 823 15.38 -5.96 15.71
N GLY A 824 15.84 -4.80 16.19
CA GLY A 824 17.03 -4.12 15.67
C GLY A 824 16.97 -3.73 14.19
N PRO A 825 18.08 -3.23 13.62
CA PRO A 825 18.23 -3.00 12.17
C PRO A 825 18.35 -4.33 11.39
N LYS A 826 18.22 -4.28 10.06
CA LYS A 826 18.17 -5.44 9.15
C LYS A 826 19.22 -6.55 9.39
N ASN A 827 20.44 -6.18 9.79
CA ASN A 827 21.56 -7.13 9.99
C ASN A 827 21.78 -7.51 11.46
N ALA A 828 20.96 -6.99 12.38
CA ALA A 828 21.01 -7.34 13.79
C ALA A 828 20.27 -8.66 14.04
N LEU A 829 20.74 -9.42 15.03
CA LEU A 829 20.03 -10.56 15.62
C LEU A 829 20.10 -10.45 17.14
N PRO A 830 19.26 -9.62 17.76
CA PRO A 830 19.10 -9.61 19.21
C PRO A 830 18.56 -10.96 19.68
N THR A 831 19.17 -11.52 20.72
CA THR A 831 18.73 -12.77 21.37
C THR A 831 17.89 -12.50 22.60
N SER A 832 18.11 -11.37 23.28
CA SER A 832 17.32 -10.92 24.42
C SER A 832 17.43 -9.41 24.64
N VAL A 833 16.39 -8.85 25.25
CA VAL A 833 16.34 -7.47 25.77
C VAL A 833 15.85 -7.54 27.20
N SER A 834 16.72 -7.27 28.17
CA SER A 834 16.35 -7.15 29.58
C SER A 834 16.10 -5.68 29.91
N THR A 835 14.99 -5.38 30.56
CA THR A 835 14.49 -4.04 30.83
C THR A 835 14.25 -3.90 32.33
N VAL A 836 14.86 -2.89 32.95
CA VAL A 836 14.70 -2.58 34.38
C VAL A 836 14.44 -1.10 34.57
N HIS A 837 13.79 -0.73 35.68
CA HIS A 837 13.58 0.65 36.06
C HIS A 837 14.88 1.30 36.54
N VAL A 838 15.08 2.57 36.22
CA VAL A 838 16.20 3.40 36.69
C VAL A 838 15.72 4.80 37.03
N GLN A 839 16.53 5.55 37.77
CA GLN A 839 16.29 6.98 37.92
C GLN A 839 16.46 7.69 36.56
N PRO A 840 15.57 8.63 36.21
CA PRO A 840 15.63 9.32 34.93
C PRO A 840 16.94 10.13 34.83
N PRO A 841 17.77 9.90 33.80
CA PRO A 841 18.94 10.74 33.56
C PRO A 841 18.56 12.16 33.16
N ASP A 842 19.43 13.12 33.49
CA ASP A 842 19.30 14.52 33.04
C ASP A 842 19.73 14.65 31.57
N VAL A 843 18.82 14.30 30.64
CA VAL A 843 19.04 14.36 29.20
C VAL A 843 17.82 14.91 28.47
N ASN A 844 18.04 15.98 27.69
CA ASN A 844 17.00 16.64 26.90
C ASN A 844 16.85 16.06 25.48
N SER A 845 17.70 15.09 25.10
CA SER A 845 17.70 14.46 23.78
C SER A 845 18.11 12.99 23.87
N PHE A 846 18.10 12.27 22.73
CA PHE A 846 18.58 10.90 22.66
C PHE A 846 19.99 10.83 22.07
N GLU A 847 20.97 10.38 22.87
CA GLU A 847 22.39 10.47 22.52
C GLU A 847 23.07 9.11 22.31
N ILE A 848 24.06 9.08 21.41
CA ILE A 848 24.96 7.93 21.28
C ILE A 848 26.21 8.24 22.10
N VAL A 849 26.47 7.44 23.15
CA VAL A 849 27.59 7.65 24.07
C VAL A 849 28.60 6.50 23.98
N ASP A 850 29.87 6.79 24.30
CA ASP A 850 30.95 5.79 24.31
C ASP A 850 31.28 5.26 25.72
N ARG A 851 31.02 6.06 26.76
CA ARG A 851 31.13 5.66 28.18
C ARG A 851 29.84 6.01 28.91
N THR A 852 29.51 5.25 29.95
CA THR A 852 28.40 5.60 30.85
C THR A 852 28.69 6.98 31.47
N PRO A 853 27.78 7.96 31.41
CA PRO A 853 27.97 9.22 32.10
C PRO A 853 28.15 8.95 33.61
N GLN A 854 29.20 9.49 34.22
CA GLN A 854 29.56 9.22 35.63
C GLN A 854 28.51 9.74 36.63
N GLU A 855 27.64 10.65 36.21
CA GLU A 855 26.53 11.21 37.01
C GLU A 855 25.32 10.27 37.12
N LEU A 856 25.34 9.08 36.50
CA LEU A 856 24.18 8.18 36.36
C LEU A 856 24.38 6.77 36.94
N VAL A 857 25.37 6.59 37.82
CA VAL A 857 25.64 5.33 38.54
C VAL A 857 25.18 5.45 39.98
N HIS A 858 23.88 5.50 40.22
CA HIS A 858 23.33 5.15 41.54
C HIS A 858 22.43 3.92 41.39
N VAL A 859 23.01 2.77 41.77
CA VAL A 859 22.30 1.55 42.09
C VAL A 859 21.91 1.68 43.56
N GLY A 860 20.61 1.84 43.82
CA GLY A 860 19.99 1.50 45.10
C GLY A 860 19.24 0.20 44.91
#